data_AF-A0A8S9W8F6-F1
#
_entry.id   AF-A0A8S9W8F6-F1
#
_cell.length_a   1.000
_cell.length_b   1.000
_cell.length_c   1.000
_cell.angle_alpha   90.00
_cell.angle_beta   90.00
_cell.angle_gamma   90.00
#
_symmetry.space_group_name_H-M   'P 1'
#
loop_
_entity.id
_entity.type
_entity.pdbx_description
1 polymer ?
#
loop_
_entity_poly.entity_id
_entity_poly.type
_entity_poly.pdbx_seq_one_letter_code
_entity_poly.pdbx_strand_id
1 'polypeptide(L)'
;MPYFSQCDPRWGSDQLGGDGPTICSQGCALTSAAMVMAYYGVDTDPKRLNDTIGRGGYDATYCIYWSAVRNACHDEINRIEYDPGKIKPFDETVLNTHLDLGRPVIVYVYCPGHGGYWENHFVVVTGRSDGTYYINDPGFKTISTLDAYPTRHSIHIFSGNPPDINKPLAGDWNGNGTDTTGIYNYTTANFSLDSGLNISFGISGDIPITGDWNGNGYDTIGVFRPSTTQFFLDYDNDGVSDMNATFGVIGDIPVAGDWDGDGDDNIGVFRQNHSDSGLTMFFLDLDNSGGLSDQSVAFGEPDDLPVIGDWDGDGDDNIGLYRPGSTTGVFYLDIDNDGGAADIVTPEYGDLGDIPIAGDWDGDSDDNIGVYRPGTGEFFMDATVPDVSAFDPADWSYSDLITIQDKSGFDLVDYQILIELNTVNFDFSKARSDGADIRFVELDGTLMSYWTEDWNSTDESAKVWVKVPSIPENGVTTIRMWYGNAGATSESNGSAVFEFFDDFDTDTLSNYDIGLRTVPYLEWGTPINPTYDPINKRVNINNGDNRETTLSPKNLNLLNVYAEALFHIDGGYPLGAIGEIAIRRRDANNWYLGSKAGSEYSKTGGGGIACTYASPAIHKIIAGTETYLASPASHSYINLGTEQKIGFGVADNTLNSFINDDLVVQTTDDNVTSSGKIIFSGLQYRGWIDNIRVRQYTSPEPTVNLLQKGDLNDDDQIAPVDVTIALAIAADGSASCDPATLAAADVSGDNRVTSLDVLMILRAVAEKIEL
;
A
#
# COMPACT_ATOMS: atom_id res chain seq x y z
N MET A 1 4.23 26.97 2.34
CA MET A 1 3.81 27.07 3.76
C MET A 1 2.33 26.73 3.87
N PRO A 2 1.90 25.87 4.81
CA PRO A 2 0.47 25.53 4.96
C PRO A 2 -0.38 26.76 5.26
N TYR A 3 -1.56 26.85 4.64
CA TYR A 3 -2.54 27.91 4.89
C TYR A 3 -3.65 27.37 5.80
N PHE A 4 -3.92 28.09 6.89
CA PHE A 4 -5.06 27.82 7.76
C PHE A 4 -6.00 29.03 7.79
N SER A 5 -7.28 28.79 7.53
CA SER A 5 -8.34 29.77 7.71
C SER A 5 -8.87 29.71 9.13
N GLN A 6 -9.07 30.83 9.82
CA GLN A 6 -9.67 30.81 11.16
C GLN A 6 -11.15 30.37 11.13
N CYS A 7 -11.82 30.52 9.99
CA CYS A 7 -13.21 30.11 9.77
C CYS A 7 -13.34 28.77 9.04
N ASP A 8 -12.29 27.97 9.00
CA ASP A 8 -12.34 26.60 8.48
C ASP A 8 -13.37 25.75 9.26
N PRO A 9 -14.23 24.94 8.61
CA PRO A 9 -15.21 24.10 9.30
C PRO A 9 -14.62 23.14 10.34
N ARG A 10 -13.35 22.71 10.19
CA ARG A 10 -12.68 21.79 11.12
C ARG A 10 -12.57 22.33 12.55
N TRP A 11 -12.49 23.65 12.71
CA TRP A 11 -12.21 24.30 14.00
C TRP A 11 -12.89 25.64 14.20
N GLY A 12 -13.47 26.24 13.17
CA GLY A 12 -14.03 27.59 13.20
C GLY A 12 -15.15 27.76 14.21
N SER A 13 -15.84 26.68 14.58
CA SER A 13 -16.85 26.64 15.65
C SER A 13 -16.28 26.43 17.05
N ASP A 14 -15.02 26.00 17.17
CA ASP A 14 -14.40 25.71 18.47
C ASP A 14 -14.18 26.99 19.25
N GLN A 15 -14.38 26.93 20.56
CA GLN A 15 -14.19 28.07 21.45
C GLN A 15 -12.73 28.21 21.86
N LEU A 16 -12.18 29.43 21.76
CA LEU A 16 -10.84 29.74 22.24
C LEU A 16 -10.74 29.41 23.74
N GLY A 17 -9.81 28.52 24.10
CA GLY A 17 -9.62 28.07 25.48
C GLY A 17 -10.79 27.27 26.08
N GLY A 18 -11.76 26.83 25.25
CA GLY A 18 -12.90 25.99 25.65
C GLY A 18 -14.14 26.75 26.16
N ASP A 19 -14.06 28.07 26.33
CA ASP A 19 -15.16 28.90 26.86
C ASP A 19 -15.20 30.32 26.26
N GLY A 20 -14.32 30.62 25.29
CA GLY A 20 -14.22 31.90 24.62
C GLY A 20 -15.09 32.09 23.38
N PRO A 21 -14.86 33.20 22.66
CA PRO A 21 -15.34 33.37 21.28
C PRO A 21 -14.85 32.23 20.40
N THR A 22 -15.53 32.00 19.28
CA THR A 22 -15.12 30.94 18.36
C THR A 22 -13.83 31.32 17.64
N ILE A 23 -13.05 30.33 17.20
CA ILE A 23 -11.85 30.54 16.37
C ILE A 23 -12.22 31.35 15.12
N CYS A 24 -13.37 31.11 14.50
CA CYS A 24 -13.80 31.92 13.36
C CYS A 24 -14.00 33.40 13.72
N SER A 25 -14.47 33.71 14.93
CA SER A 25 -14.74 35.09 15.33
C SER A 25 -13.50 35.88 15.77
N GLN A 26 -12.51 35.24 16.43
CA GLN A 26 -11.35 35.94 17.02
C GLN A 26 -10.02 35.14 16.97
N GLY A 27 -9.92 34.14 16.09
CA GLY A 27 -8.79 33.20 16.05
C GLY A 27 -7.54 33.65 15.29
N CYS A 28 -7.50 34.86 14.71
CA CYS A 28 -6.43 35.27 13.78
C CYS A 28 -5.00 35.06 14.33
N ALA A 29 -4.75 35.35 15.61
CA ALA A 29 -3.44 35.15 16.24
C ALA A 29 -3.10 33.66 16.41
N LEU A 30 -4.06 32.85 16.87
CA LEU A 30 -3.93 31.41 17.04
C LEU A 30 -3.69 30.72 15.69
N THR A 31 -4.49 31.06 14.69
CA THR A 31 -4.38 30.49 13.34
C THR A 31 -3.07 30.88 12.68
N SER A 32 -2.61 32.13 12.84
CA SER A 32 -1.29 32.56 12.37
C SER A 32 -0.16 31.80 13.05
N ALA A 33 -0.27 31.55 14.36
CA ALA A 33 0.70 30.76 15.12
C ALA A 33 0.77 29.32 14.62
N ALA A 34 -0.39 28.68 14.45
CA ALA A 34 -0.48 27.31 13.94
C ALA A 34 0.14 27.18 12.54
N MET A 35 -0.13 28.13 11.62
CA MET A 35 0.48 28.11 10.29
C MET A 35 2.02 28.14 10.38
N VAL A 36 2.58 29.02 11.23
CA VAL A 36 4.04 29.13 11.38
C VAL A 36 4.64 27.91 12.09
N MET A 37 3.93 27.31 13.04
CA MET A 37 4.37 26.07 13.69
C MET A 37 4.39 24.90 12.70
N ALA A 38 3.32 24.74 11.92
CA ALA A 38 3.24 23.74 10.86
C ALA A 38 4.29 23.97 9.77
N TYR A 39 4.61 25.23 9.44
CA TYR A 39 5.74 25.54 8.55
C TYR A 39 7.04 24.92 9.06
N TYR A 40 7.35 25.01 10.35
CA TYR A 40 8.58 24.46 10.91
C TYR A 40 8.50 22.96 11.24
N GLY A 41 7.48 22.24 10.78
CA GLY A 41 7.35 20.79 10.96
C GLY A 41 6.74 20.35 12.29
N VAL A 42 6.08 21.26 13.03
CA VAL A 42 5.24 20.85 14.17
C VAL A 42 3.92 20.31 13.62
N ASP A 43 3.58 19.07 13.99
CA ASP A 43 2.31 18.45 13.62
C ASP A 43 1.13 19.14 14.36
N THR A 44 0.59 20.21 13.76
CA THR A 44 -0.42 21.04 14.42
C THR A 44 -1.34 21.75 13.42
N ASP A 45 -2.51 22.14 13.93
CA ASP A 45 -3.49 23.01 13.26
C ASP A 45 -4.11 23.97 14.31
N PRO A 46 -4.99 24.91 13.94
CA PRO A 46 -5.58 25.85 14.91
C PRO A 46 -6.33 25.16 16.05
N LYS A 47 -7.00 24.04 15.81
CA LYS A 47 -7.69 23.28 16.84
C LYS A 47 -6.70 22.58 17.77
N ARG A 48 -5.75 21.83 17.22
CA ARG A 48 -4.72 21.12 18.00
C ARG A 48 -3.92 22.09 18.86
N LEU A 49 -3.54 23.25 18.32
CA LEU A 49 -2.87 24.29 19.08
C LEU A 49 -3.79 24.88 20.17
N ASN A 50 -5.07 25.14 19.88
CA ASN A 50 -6.04 25.63 20.87
C ASN A 50 -6.23 24.64 22.03
N ASP A 51 -6.31 23.35 21.71
CA ASP A 51 -6.46 22.25 22.67
C ASP A 51 -5.18 22.08 23.50
N THR A 52 -4.00 22.27 22.89
CA THR A 52 -2.70 22.17 23.56
C THR A 52 -2.46 23.30 24.55
N ILE A 53 -2.73 24.56 24.17
CA ILE A 53 -2.50 25.70 25.08
C ILE A 53 -3.65 25.88 26.10
N GLY A 54 -4.85 25.38 25.76
CA GLY A 54 -6.05 25.43 26.59
C GLY A 54 -6.40 26.83 27.10
N ARG A 55 -7.26 26.92 28.13
CA ARG A 55 -7.64 28.22 28.73
C ARG A 55 -6.44 29.01 29.27
N GLY A 56 -5.39 28.32 29.72
CA GLY A 56 -4.16 28.92 30.23
C GLY A 56 -3.34 29.64 29.16
N GLY A 57 -3.62 29.39 27.88
CA GLY A 57 -3.00 30.03 26.73
C GLY A 57 -3.55 31.41 26.37
N TYR A 58 -4.58 31.90 27.07
CA TYR A 58 -5.28 33.15 26.71
C TYR A 58 -5.44 34.11 27.89
N ASP A 59 -5.43 35.41 27.59
CA ASP A 59 -5.77 36.44 28.57
C ASP A 59 -7.30 36.61 28.75
N ALA A 60 -7.71 37.57 29.58
CA ALA A 60 -9.13 37.83 29.87
C ALA A 60 -9.93 38.36 28.65
N THR A 61 -9.24 38.83 27.63
CA THR A 61 -9.80 39.30 26.34
C THR A 61 -9.63 38.28 25.22
N TYR A 62 -9.17 37.07 25.53
CA TYR A 62 -8.88 36.00 24.56
C TYR A 62 -7.73 36.31 23.60
N CYS A 63 -6.84 37.25 23.97
CA CYS A 63 -5.56 37.39 23.28
C CYS A 63 -4.63 36.24 23.69
N ILE A 64 -3.95 35.65 22.72
CA ILE A 64 -3.04 34.53 22.96
C ILE A 64 -1.80 34.98 23.75
N TYR A 65 -1.43 34.20 24.77
CA TYR A 65 -0.12 34.30 25.38
C TYR A 65 0.89 33.62 24.45
N TRP A 66 1.68 34.40 23.75
CA TRP A 66 2.75 33.90 22.89
C TRP A 66 3.78 33.02 23.63
N SER A 67 3.91 33.19 24.95
CA SER A 67 4.69 32.27 25.79
C SER A 67 4.09 30.86 25.89
N ALA A 68 2.76 30.72 25.80
CA ALA A 68 2.07 29.44 25.77
C ALA A 68 2.27 28.74 24.42
N VAL A 69 2.18 29.49 23.31
CA VAL A 69 2.54 29.00 21.96
C VAL A 69 3.97 28.47 21.94
N ARG A 70 4.93 29.23 22.47
CA ARG A 70 6.32 28.79 22.58
C ARG A 70 6.47 27.50 23.40
N ASN A 71 5.71 27.35 24.49
CA ASN A 71 5.81 26.16 25.31
C ASN A 71 5.21 24.93 24.61
N ALA A 72 4.18 25.12 23.77
CA ALA A 72 3.56 24.07 22.97
C ALA A 72 4.52 23.49 21.91
N CYS A 73 5.61 24.19 21.56
CA CYS A 73 6.57 23.76 20.54
C CYS A 73 7.99 23.50 21.09
N HIS A 74 8.19 23.42 22.41
CA HIS A 74 9.53 23.47 23.03
C HIS A 74 10.36 22.18 22.87
N ASP A 75 9.72 21.02 22.66
CA ASP A 75 10.39 19.71 22.64
C ASP A 75 10.58 19.12 21.22
N GLU A 76 9.99 19.72 20.18
CA GLU A 76 10.00 19.17 18.81
C GLU A 76 10.98 19.87 17.85
N ILE A 77 11.49 21.07 18.17
CA ILE A 77 12.34 21.85 17.25
C ILE A 77 13.51 22.53 17.98
N ASN A 78 14.73 22.30 17.50
CA ASN A 78 15.91 23.06 17.92
C ASN A 78 15.76 24.56 17.56
N ARG A 79 15.50 25.37 18.60
CA ARG A 79 15.55 26.85 18.69
C ARG A 79 14.49 27.66 17.92
N ILE A 80 13.28 27.71 18.50
CA ILE A 80 12.47 28.95 18.48
C ILE A 80 13.03 29.96 19.47
N GLU A 81 13.78 30.93 18.93
CA GLU A 81 14.19 32.13 19.65
C GLU A 81 12.99 33.08 19.76
N TYR A 82 12.09 32.77 20.70
CA TYR A 82 11.12 33.74 21.20
C TYR A 82 11.84 34.56 22.29
N ASP A 83 12.09 35.86 22.07
CA ASP A 83 12.45 36.79 23.16
C ASP A 83 11.16 37.22 23.87
N PRO A 84 10.85 36.68 25.06
CA PRO A 84 9.60 36.93 25.77
C PRO A 84 9.43 38.38 26.28
N GLY A 85 10.38 39.29 26.01
CA GLY A 85 10.33 40.67 26.46
C GLY A 85 9.91 41.73 25.44
N LYS A 86 9.76 41.42 24.15
CA LYS A 86 9.55 42.46 23.13
C LYS A 86 8.60 42.05 22.01
N ILE A 87 7.35 42.47 22.12
CA ILE A 87 6.65 43.03 20.96
C ILE A 87 7.60 44.06 20.35
N LYS A 88 8.22 43.75 19.21
CA LYS A 88 9.04 44.73 18.50
C LYS A 88 8.09 45.65 17.73
N PRO A 89 8.27 46.98 17.77
CA PRO A 89 7.64 47.84 16.78
C PRO A 89 7.92 47.29 15.39
N PHE A 90 6.97 47.47 14.47
CA PHE A 90 7.19 47.06 13.09
C PHE A 90 8.51 47.63 12.56
N ASP A 91 9.40 46.75 12.11
CA ASP A 91 10.71 47.09 11.56
C ASP A 91 10.91 46.30 10.26
N GLU A 92 10.89 47.05 9.16
CA GLU A 92 10.99 46.51 7.80
C GLU A 92 12.36 45.84 7.55
N THR A 93 13.42 46.30 8.22
CA THR A 93 14.76 45.67 8.11
C THR A 93 14.75 44.29 8.74
N VAL A 94 14.10 44.16 9.90
CA VAL A 94 13.96 42.87 10.58
C VAL A 94 13.06 41.94 9.77
N LEU A 95 11.93 42.44 9.27
CA LEU A 95 11.06 41.66 8.38
C LEU A 95 11.83 41.11 7.18
N ASN A 96 12.55 41.98 6.45
CA ASN A 96 13.34 41.57 5.29
C ASN A 96 14.41 40.54 5.64
N THR A 97 15.13 40.73 6.76
CA THR A 97 16.18 39.78 7.19
C THR A 97 15.63 38.38 7.43
N HIS A 98 14.42 38.27 7.96
CA HIS A 98 13.78 36.97 8.21
C HIS A 98 13.24 36.34 6.92
N LEU A 99 12.59 37.14 6.07
CA LEU A 99 12.07 36.65 4.78
C LEU A 99 13.21 36.20 3.86
N ASP A 100 14.34 36.89 3.85
CA ASP A 100 15.54 36.52 3.09
C ASP A 100 16.18 35.20 3.58
N LEU A 101 15.82 34.76 4.79
CA LEU A 101 16.24 33.47 5.36
C LEU A 101 15.14 32.39 5.22
N GLY A 102 14.08 32.65 4.45
CA GLY A 102 12.94 31.74 4.30
C GLY A 102 12.16 31.56 5.60
N ARG A 103 12.10 32.58 6.48
CA ARG A 103 11.41 32.50 7.77
C ARG A 103 10.12 33.33 7.72
N PRO A 104 8.92 32.72 7.75
CA PRO A 104 7.68 33.45 7.77
C PRO A 104 7.57 34.27 9.06
N VAL A 105 6.92 35.43 8.97
CA VAL A 105 6.83 36.40 10.07
C VAL A 105 5.38 36.76 10.33
N ILE A 106 4.93 36.64 11.58
CA ILE A 106 3.59 37.07 11.97
C ILE A 106 3.62 38.58 12.17
N VAL A 107 2.72 39.31 11.50
CA VAL A 107 2.61 40.76 11.61
C VAL A 107 1.26 41.13 12.20
N TYR A 108 1.32 42.00 13.20
CA TYR A 108 0.15 42.59 13.82
C TYR A 108 -0.25 43.86 13.07
N VAL A 109 -1.43 43.82 12.46
CA VAL A 109 -1.96 44.86 11.56
C VAL A 109 -3.30 45.38 12.07
N TYR A 110 -3.78 46.46 11.44
CA TYR A 110 -5.10 47.03 11.71
C TYR A 110 -5.96 46.94 10.45
N CYS A 111 -7.15 46.35 10.54
CA CYS A 111 -8.06 46.14 9.43
C CYS A 111 -9.36 46.95 9.60
N PRO A 112 -10.10 47.28 8.52
CA PRO A 112 -11.47 47.76 8.62
C PRO A 112 -12.39 46.60 9.03
N GLY A 113 -12.92 46.62 10.24
CA GLY A 113 -13.80 45.58 10.80
C GLY A 113 -15.23 45.62 10.25
N HIS A 114 -16.00 44.57 10.58
CA HIS A 114 -17.41 44.45 10.20
C HIS A 114 -18.24 45.58 10.85
N GLY A 115 -18.67 46.55 10.04
CA GLY A 115 -19.50 47.68 10.49
C GLY A 115 -18.80 49.04 10.54
N GLY A 116 -17.59 49.18 9.99
CA GLY A 116 -16.93 50.48 9.81
C GLY A 116 -16.09 50.97 10.99
N TYR A 117 -15.80 50.09 11.96
CA TYR A 117 -14.80 50.31 13.00
C TYR A 117 -13.55 49.49 12.70
N TRP A 118 -12.38 49.99 13.06
CA TRP A 118 -11.13 49.31 12.78
C TRP A 118 -10.78 48.28 13.87
N GLU A 119 -10.39 47.07 13.49
CA GLU A 119 -10.12 45.93 14.37
C GLU A 119 -8.66 45.45 14.28
N ASN A 120 -8.22 44.83 15.36
CA ASN A 120 -6.88 44.28 15.53
C ASN A 120 -6.78 42.93 14.82
N HIS A 121 -5.77 42.73 13.97
CA HIS A 121 -5.65 41.51 13.15
C HIS A 121 -4.22 41.00 13.05
N PHE A 122 -4.05 39.69 12.85
CA PHE A 122 -2.75 39.05 12.67
C PHE A 122 -2.71 38.34 11.32
N VAL A 123 -1.62 38.54 10.58
CA VAL A 123 -1.37 37.91 9.28
C VAL A 123 0.04 37.31 9.28
N VAL A 124 0.29 36.32 8.42
CA VAL A 124 1.62 35.76 8.24
C VAL A 124 2.21 36.29 6.94
N VAL A 125 3.34 37.00 7.01
CA VAL A 125 4.11 37.37 5.82
C VAL A 125 4.96 36.18 5.43
N THR A 126 4.76 35.69 4.22
CA THR A 126 5.33 34.43 3.72
C THR A 126 6.51 34.64 2.79
N GLY A 127 6.60 35.81 2.15
CA GLY A 127 7.67 36.14 1.21
C GLY A 127 7.65 37.60 0.79
N ARG A 128 8.65 38.00 -0.01
CA ARG A 128 8.75 39.32 -0.62
C ARG A 128 9.27 39.23 -2.04
N SER A 129 8.72 40.04 -2.94
CA SER A 129 9.26 40.27 -4.30
C SER A 129 9.00 41.71 -4.72
N ASP A 130 9.98 42.36 -5.35
CA ASP A 130 9.86 43.72 -5.91
C ASP A 130 9.28 44.79 -4.96
N GLY A 131 9.55 44.66 -3.65
CA GLY A 131 9.03 45.57 -2.62
C GLY A 131 7.59 45.29 -2.18
N THR A 132 6.93 44.28 -2.75
CA THR A 132 5.65 43.74 -2.29
C THR A 132 5.87 42.61 -1.29
N TYR A 133 5.09 42.62 -0.21
CA TYR A 133 5.08 41.57 0.81
C TYR A 133 3.83 40.71 0.67
N TYR A 134 4.02 39.41 0.42
CA TYR A 134 2.93 38.45 0.29
C TYR A 134 2.54 37.90 1.65
N ILE A 135 1.25 37.68 1.85
CA ILE A 135 0.71 37.22 3.14
C ILE A 135 -0.25 36.05 2.99
N ASN A 136 -0.26 35.19 4.01
CA ASN A 136 -1.36 34.32 4.35
C ASN A 136 -2.20 35.01 5.43
N ASP A 137 -3.42 35.41 5.05
CA ASP A 137 -4.36 36.07 5.95
C ASP A 137 -5.39 35.07 6.50
N PRO A 138 -5.40 34.78 7.82
CA PRO A 138 -6.30 33.77 8.38
C PRO A 138 -7.78 34.19 8.38
N GLY A 139 -8.09 35.49 8.30
CA GLY A 139 -9.44 36.03 8.40
C GLY A 139 -10.06 36.49 7.07
N PHE A 140 -9.23 36.85 6.09
CA PHE A 140 -9.67 37.45 4.82
C PHE A 140 -8.97 36.82 3.61
N LYS A 141 -9.55 35.74 3.08
CA LYS A 141 -9.00 34.98 1.92
C LYS A 141 -8.68 35.84 0.67
N THR A 142 -9.26 37.03 0.53
CA THR A 142 -9.07 37.90 -0.65
C THR A 142 -7.91 38.89 -0.52
N ILE A 143 -7.28 38.99 0.65
CA ILE A 143 -6.15 39.91 0.87
C ILE A 143 -4.84 39.11 0.84
N SER A 144 -4.08 39.28 -0.25
CA SER A 144 -2.84 38.55 -0.51
C SER A 144 -1.56 39.36 -0.27
N THR A 145 -1.68 40.65 0.07
CA THR A 145 -0.51 41.53 0.28
C THR A 145 -0.60 42.35 1.56
N LEU A 146 0.55 42.60 2.19
CA LEU A 146 0.65 43.41 3.41
C LEU A 146 0.34 44.90 3.19
N ASP A 147 0.38 45.37 1.94
CA ASP A 147 0.09 46.77 1.59
C ASP A 147 -1.41 47.11 1.68
N ALA A 148 -2.28 46.10 1.71
CA ALA A 148 -3.68 46.27 2.04
C ALA A 148 -3.91 46.79 3.48
N TYR A 149 -2.89 46.68 4.34
CA TYR A 149 -2.94 47.11 5.73
C TYR A 149 -2.15 48.40 5.97
N PRO A 150 -2.82 49.56 6.12
CA PRO A 150 -2.16 50.87 6.19
C PRO A 150 -1.37 51.10 7.49
N THR A 151 -1.62 50.31 8.53
CA THR A 151 -0.94 50.41 9.83
C THR A 151 -0.45 49.05 10.29
N ARG A 152 0.84 49.00 10.63
CA ARG A 152 1.59 47.81 11.06
C ARG A 152 2.16 48.10 12.44
N HIS A 153 1.69 47.40 13.47
CA HIS A 153 1.97 47.75 14.86
C HIS A 153 3.19 47.00 15.41
N SER A 154 3.29 45.70 15.13
CA SER A 154 4.39 44.88 15.63
C SER A 154 4.64 43.65 14.77
N ILE A 155 5.84 43.07 14.92
CA ILE A 155 6.22 41.79 14.32
C ILE A 155 6.48 40.75 15.41
N HIS A 156 6.05 39.52 15.14
CA HIS A 156 6.23 38.34 15.96
C HIS A 156 7.03 37.32 15.16
N ILE A 157 8.18 36.95 15.71
CA ILE A 157 9.16 36.12 15.01
C ILE A 157 9.22 34.77 15.72
N PHE A 158 8.97 33.72 14.96
CA PHE A 158 9.26 32.35 15.31
C PHE A 158 10.42 31.91 14.42
N SER A 159 11.48 31.37 15.02
CA SER A 159 12.66 30.91 14.29
C SER A 159 12.81 29.41 14.45
N GLY A 160 13.23 28.71 13.42
CA GLY A 160 13.57 27.29 13.47
C GLY A 160 14.55 27.01 12.34
N ASN A 161 14.97 25.76 12.20
CA ASN A 161 15.43 25.32 10.88
C ASN A 161 14.18 25.32 9.99
N PRO A 162 14.13 26.13 8.91
CA PRO A 162 13.00 26.08 7.99
C PRO A 162 12.80 24.64 7.50
N PRO A 163 11.57 24.24 7.13
CA PRO A 163 11.37 23.02 6.35
C PRO A 163 12.24 23.14 5.10
N ASP A 164 12.61 22.02 4.51
CA ASP A 164 13.60 22.02 3.44
C ASP A 164 13.30 23.12 2.40
N ILE A 165 14.28 24.02 2.25
CA ILE A 165 14.21 25.09 1.26
C ILE A 165 14.36 24.52 -0.15
N ASN A 166 14.80 23.27 -0.26
CA ASN A 166 14.91 22.52 -1.49
C ASN A 166 13.69 21.61 -1.64
N LYS A 167 13.07 21.68 -2.81
CA LYS A 167 11.97 20.80 -3.22
C LYS A 167 12.46 19.85 -4.31
N PRO A 168 12.25 18.53 -4.14
CA PRO A 168 12.63 17.54 -5.13
C PRO A 168 11.75 17.66 -6.37
N LEU A 169 12.32 17.28 -7.52
CA LEU A 169 11.69 17.22 -8.84
C LEU A 169 12.20 16.01 -9.59
N ALA A 170 11.38 15.47 -10.48
CA ALA A 170 11.67 14.42 -11.45
C ALA A 170 11.29 14.90 -12.84
N GLY A 171 11.84 14.23 -13.86
CA GLY A 171 11.55 14.52 -15.25
C GLY A 171 12.74 14.21 -16.17
N ASP A 172 12.41 13.96 -17.43
CA ASP A 172 13.31 13.78 -18.54
C ASP A 172 13.73 15.14 -19.11
N TRP A 173 14.66 15.78 -18.43
CA TRP A 173 15.22 17.06 -18.85
C TRP A 173 15.94 17.04 -20.21
N ASN A 174 16.20 15.85 -20.78
CA ASN A 174 17.05 15.70 -21.96
C ASN A 174 16.43 14.91 -23.12
N GLY A 175 15.19 14.45 -22.98
CA GLY A 175 14.39 13.80 -24.01
C GLY A 175 14.93 12.42 -24.40
N ASN A 176 15.48 11.68 -23.43
CA ASN A 176 15.97 10.31 -23.65
C ASN A 176 15.03 9.21 -23.16
N GLY A 177 13.84 9.55 -22.66
CA GLY A 177 12.89 8.64 -22.03
C GLY A 177 13.42 8.06 -20.72
N THR A 178 14.12 8.87 -19.92
CA THR A 178 14.52 8.44 -18.57
C THR A 178 14.58 9.67 -17.68
N ASP A 179 13.96 9.55 -16.53
CA ASP A 179 13.87 10.61 -15.55
C ASP A 179 15.15 10.78 -14.76
N THR A 180 15.42 12.03 -14.43
CA THR A 180 16.52 12.39 -13.54
C THR A 180 16.10 13.48 -12.57
N THR A 181 16.87 13.67 -11.51
CA THR A 181 16.41 14.51 -10.41
C THR A 181 16.65 15.99 -10.63
N GLY A 182 15.89 16.80 -9.91
CA GLY A 182 16.07 18.25 -9.83
C GLY A 182 15.78 18.77 -8.44
N ILE A 183 16.28 19.96 -8.15
CA ILE A 183 16.00 20.69 -6.91
C ILE A 183 15.53 22.10 -7.24
N TYR A 184 14.38 22.48 -6.68
CA TYR A 184 13.93 23.86 -6.66
C TYR A 184 14.18 24.49 -5.30
N ASN A 185 14.88 25.62 -5.30
CA ASN A 185 15.09 26.42 -4.11
C ASN A 185 13.93 27.40 -3.90
N TYR A 186 13.05 27.06 -2.96
CA TYR A 186 11.82 27.79 -2.61
C TYR A 186 12.06 29.26 -2.20
N THR A 187 13.25 29.58 -1.68
CA THR A 187 13.55 30.95 -1.24
C THR A 187 14.05 31.85 -2.36
N THR A 188 14.82 31.28 -3.29
CA THR A 188 15.47 32.04 -4.38
C THR A 188 14.74 31.90 -5.70
N ALA A 189 13.71 31.05 -5.78
CA ALA A 189 12.97 30.73 -7.00
C ALA A 189 13.90 30.25 -8.12
N ASN A 190 14.75 29.27 -7.79
CA ASN A 190 15.78 28.77 -8.70
C ASN A 190 15.74 27.25 -8.79
N PHE A 191 15.59 26.74 -10.01
CA PHE A 191 15.69 25.34 -10.38
C PHE A 191 17.15 24.98 -10.65
N SER A 192 17.56 23.81 -10.16
CA SER A 192 18.85 23.18 -10.44
C SER A 192 18.57 21.75 -10.87
N LEU A 193 18.67 21.48 -12.17
CA LEU A 193 18.32 20.19 -12.77
C LEU A 193 19.60 19.34 -12.97
N ASP A 194 19.49 18.01 -12.93
CA ASP A 194 20.63 17.10 -13.12
C ASP A 194 21.26 17.19 -14.52
N SER A 195 20.52 17.72 -15.51
CA SER A 195 21.07 18.13 -16.82
C SER A 195 22.17 19.20 -16.72
N GLY A 196 22.33 19.82 -15.55
CA GLY A 196 23.25 20.92 -15.27
C GLY A 196 22.64 22.30 -15.49
N LEU A 197 21.38 22.37 -15.89
CA LEU A 197 20.65 23.61 -16.14
C LEU A 197 20.24 24.29 -14.82
N ASN A 198 20.41 25.60 -14.76
CA ASN A 198 20.05 26.43 -13.61
C ASN A 198 19.17 27.59 -14.09
N ILE A 199 17.92 27.64 -13.63
CA ILE A 199 16.90 28.55 -14.17
C ILE A 199 16.26 29.29 -13.00
N SER A 200 16.15 30.61 -13.12
CA SER A 200 15.39 31.40 -12.16
C SER A 200 13.99 31.65 -12.70
N PHE A 201 12.98 31.01 -12.09
CA PHE A 201 11.59 31.05 -12.54
C PHE A 201 10.64 31.06 -11.34
N GLY A 202 9.59 31.88 -11.42
CA GLY A 202 8.65 32.11 -10.32
C GLY A 202 9.14 33.14 -9.28
N ILE A 203 8.54 33.11 -8.10
CA ILE A 203 8.92 33.94 -6.95
C ILE A 203 9.03 33.10 -5.67
N SER A 204 9.69 33.70 -4.66
CA SER A 204 9.77 33.12 -3.32
C SER A 204 8.37 32.81 -2.79
N GLY A 205 8.11 31.54 -2.47
CA GLY A 205 6.80 31.09 -2.02
C GLY A 205 6.06 30.18 -2.99
N ASP A 206 6.45 30.16 -4.27
CA ASP A 206 5.84 29.29 -5.26
C ASP A 206 6.29 27.82 -5.05
N ILE A 207 5.43 26.87 -5.40
CA ILE A 207 5.68 25.42 -5.34
C ILE A 207 6.07 24.97 -6.75
N PRO A 208 7.16 24.23 -6.94
CA PRO A 208 7.55 23.78 -8.27
C PRO A 208 6.64 22.65 -8.77
N ILE A 209 6.55 22.52 -10.08
CA ILE A 209 5.86 21.45 -10.80
C ILE A 209 6.63 21.21 -12.10
N THR A 210 6.56 20.01 -12.65
CA THR A 210 7.30 19.59 -13.85
C THR A 210 6.38 18.75 -14.73
N GLY A 211 6.66 18.75 -16.03
CA GLY A 211 5.92 18.00 -17.04
C GLY A 211 6.31 18.39 -18.48
N ASP A 212 5.98 17.54 -19.45
CA ASP A 212 5.97 17.80 -20.88
C ASP A 212 4.72 18.58 -21.30
N TRP A 213 4.73 19.88 -20.99
CA TRP A 213 3.59 20.75 -21.24
C TRP A 213 3.21 20.95 -22.73
N ASN A 214 3.98 20.41 -23.69
CA ASN A 214 3.75 20.60 -25.12
C ASN A 214 3.96 19.34 -25.99
N GLY A 215 4.04 18.16 -25.37
CA GLY A 215 4.08 16.86 -26.05
C GLY A 215 5.27 16.66 -26.96
N ASN A 216 6.43 17.20 -26.58
CA ASN A 216 7.66 17.07 -27.37
C ASN A 216 8.62 15.97 -26.86
N GLY A 217 8.23 15.28 -25.79
CA GLY A 217 8.99 14.27 -25.05
C GLY A 217 10.04 14.83 -24.10
N TYR A 218 9.91 16.09 -23.65
CA TYR A 218 10.84 16.71 -22.69
C TYR A 218 10.09 17.33 -21.52
N ASP A 219 10.48 16.95 -20.31
CA ASP A 219 10.01 17.63 -19.13
C ASP A 219 10.59 19.01 -18.96
N THR A 220 9.71 19.96 -18.62
CA THR A 220 10.04 21.37 -18.45
C THR A 220 9.42 21.93 -17.18
N ILE A 221 9.95 23.06 -16.72
CA ILE A 221 9.64 23.57 -15.39
C ILE A 221 8.32 24.34 -15.35
N GLY A 222 7.67 24.30 -14.19
CA GLY A 222 6.52 25.11 -13.86
C GLY A 222 6.54 25.55 -12.40
N VAL A 223 5.71 26.52 -12.05
CA VAL A 223 5.45 26.89 -10.66
C VAL A 223 3.95 27.12 -10.40
N PHE A 224 3.48 26.61 -9.27
CA PHE A 224 2.18 26.93 -8.69
C PHE A 224 2.34 27.99 -7.59
N ARG A 225 1.58 29.08 -7.69
CA ARG A 225 1.52 30.15 -6.70
C ARG A 225 0.35 29.93 -5.74
N PRO A 226 0.59 29.49 -4.48
CA PRO A 226 -0.50 29.11 -3.58
C PRO A 226 -1.37 30.29 -3.13
N SER A 227 -0.81 31.50 -3.11
CA SER A 227 -1.53 32.71 -2.66
C SER A 227 -2.61 33.17 -3.65
N THR A 228 -2.54 32.73 -4.90
CA THR A 228 -3.46 33.11 -5.98
C THR A 228 -3.99 31.92 -6.77
N THR A 229 -3.61 30.69 -6.38
CA THR A 229 -3.98 29.44 -7.05
C THR A 229 -3.70 29.48 -8.55
N GLN A 230 -2.52 30.00 -8.92
CA GLN A 230 -2.11 30.20 -10.31
C GLN A 230 -0.95 29.29 -10.68
N PHE A 231 -1.07 28.62 -11.81
CA PHE A 231 0.00 27.89 -12.46
C PHE A 231 0.70 28.81 -13.46
N PHE A 232 2.01 28.67 -13.57
CA PHE A 232 2.89 29.33 -14.54
C PHE A 232 3.79 28.24 -15.11
N LEU A 233 3.62 27.91 -16.38
CA LEU A 233 4.35 26.85 -17.07
C LEU A 233 5.32 27.48 -18.07
N ASP A 234 6.55 26.97 -18.11
CA ASP A 234 7.64 27.40 -18.99
C ASP A 234 7.99 26.22 -19.92
N TYR A 235 7.64 26.34 -21.19
CA TYR A 235 7.66 25.23 -22.14
C TYR A 235 9.05 25.01 -22.76
N ASP A 236 9.98 25.95 -22.58
CA ASP A 236 11.32 25.90 -23.18
C ASP A 236 12.46 26.17 -22.19
N ASN A 237 12.15 26.26 -20.90
CA ASN A 237 13.08 26.49 -19.80
C ASN A 237 13.86 27.81 -19.93
N ASP A 238 13.31 28.84 -20.59
CA ASP A 238 13.96 30.15 -20.76
C ASP A 238 13.80 31.10 -19.55
N GLY A 239 13.02 30.69 -18.55
CA GLY A 239 12.70 31.44 -17.34
C GLY A 239 11.53 32.43 -17.52
N VAL A 240 10.75 32.29 -18.59
CA VAL A 240 9.55 33.08 -18.89
C VAL A 240 8.35 32.13 -19.00
N SER A 241 7.22 32.55 -18.45
CA SER A 241 6.00 31.73 -18.49
C SER A 241 5.37 31.82 -19.87
N ASP A 242 5.12 30.68 -20.50
CA ASP A 242 4.39 30.55 -21.76
C ASP A 242 2.88 30.42 -21.53
N MET A 243 2.51 29.73 -20.45
CA MET A 243 1.12 29.45 -20.10
C MET A 243 0.84 29.79 -18.64
N ASN A 244 -0.32 30.39 -18.39
CA ASN A 244 -0.79 30.66 -17.05
C ASN A 244 -2.25 30.21 -16.91
N ALA A 245 -2.55 29.43 -15.87
CA ALA A 245 -3.92 29.03 -15.51
C ALA A 245 -4.24 29.37 -14.06
N THR A 246 -5.52 29.51 -13.73
CA THR A 246 -5.98 29.63 -12.34
C THR A 246 -6.88 28.43 -12.04
N PHE A 247 -6.41 27.54 -11.17
CA PHE A 247 -7.07 26.27 -10.89
C PHE A 247 -6.90 25.88 -9.43
N GLY A 248 -7.90 25.21 -8.86
CA GLY A 248 -7.96 24.86 -7.45
C GLY A 248 -8.35 26.01 -6.51
N VAL A 249 -8.13 25.79 -5.21
CA VAL A 249 -8.38 26.75 -4.13
C VAL A 249 -7.16 26.88 -3.21
N ILE A 250 -7.12 27.97 -2.43
CA ILE A 250 -6.02 28.22 -1.50
C ILE A 250 -5.91 27.06 -0.51
N GLY A 251 -4.73 26.43 -0.48
CA GLY A 251 -4.41 25.30 0.39
C GLY A 251 -4.19 23.98 -0.36
N ASP A 252 -4.57 23.92 -1.63
CA ASP A 252 -4.34 22.76 -2.48
C ASP A 252 -2.84 22.56 -2.79
N ILE A 253 -2.45 21.31 -3.04
CA ILE A 253 -1.12 20.89 -3.48
C ILE A 253 -1.18 20.67 -5.00
N PRO A 254 -0.27 21.26 -5.80
CA PRO A 254 -0.26 21.05 -7.26
C PRO A 254 0.21 19.65 -7.62
N VAL A 255 -0.34 19.08 -8.69
CA VAL A 255 0.08 17.83 -9.35
C VAL A 255 0.04 18.03 -10.87
N ALA A 256 0.81 17.25 -11.63
CA ALA A 256 0.80 17.25 -13.10
C ALA A 256 0.98 15.81 -13.60
N GLY A 257 0.41 15.54 -14.78
CA GLY A 257 0.43 14.28 -15.48
C GLY A 257 -0.43 14.37 -16.76
N ASP A 258 -0.25 13.46 -17.72
CA ASP A 258 -1.09 13.24 -18.88
C ASP A 258 -2.37 12.50 -18.45
N TRP A 259 -3.40 13.26 -18.08
CA TRP A 259 -4.65 12.67 -17.59
C TRP A 259 -5.60 12.20 -18.69
N ASP A 260 -5.35 12.59 -19.96
CA ASP A 260 -6.27 12.34 -21.08
C ASP A 260 -5.66 11.54 -22.25
N GLY A 261 -4.40 11.16 -22.12
CA GLY A 261 -3.66 10.24 -22.99
C GLY A 261 -3.32 10.83 -24.34
N ASP A 262 -3.10 12.15 -24.39
CA ASP A 262 -2.78 12.87 -25.62
C ASP A 262 -1.27 13.15 -25.81
N GLY A 263 -0.48 12.85 -24.79
CA GLY A 263 0.97 13.02 -24.69
C GLY A 263 1.41 14.37 -24.13
N ASP A 264 0.47 15.29 -23.78
CA ASP A 264 0.77 16.56 -23.14
C ASP A 264 0.41 16.52 -21.64
N ASP A 265 1.34 16.88 -20.76
CA ASP A 265 1.04 16.99 -19.34
C ASP A 265 0.02 18.09 -19.03
N ASN A 266 -0.94 17.79 -18.15
CA ASN A 266 -1.91 18.77 -17.67
C ASN A 266 -1.85 19.00 -16.16
N ILE A 267 -2.35 20.17 -15.74
CA ILE A 267 -2.36 20.59 -14.35
C ILE A 267 -3.46 19.89 -13.56
N GLY A 268 -3.18 19.63 -12.30
CA GLY A 268 -4.15 19.15 -11.33
C GLY A 268 -3.88 19.71 -9.96
N VAL A 269 -4.80 19.46 -9.04
CA VAL A 269 -4.61 19.75 -7.63
C VAL A 269 -5.08 18.61 -6.73
N PHE A 270 -4.26 18.29 -5.75
CA PHE A 270 -4.59 17.43 -4.64
C PHE A 270 -5.09 18.26 -3.46
N ARG A 271 -6.30 17.95 -3.00
CA ARG A 271 -6.96 18.62 -1.88
C ARG A 271 -7.20 17.65 -0.75
N GLN A 272 -6.45 17.85 0.32
CA GLN A 272 -6.70 17.16 1.58
C GLN A 272 -8.02 17.64 2.20
N ASN A 273 -8.88 16.70 2.61
CA ASN A 273 -10.09 16.95 3.41
C ASN A 273 -11.06 17.98 2.80
N HIS A 274 -11.60 17.66 1.62
CA HIS A 274 -12.60 18.45 0.90
C HIS A 274 -13.82 18.78 1.79
N SER A 275 -14.16 20.07 1.88
CA SER A 275 -15.00 20.66 2.94
C SER A 275 -16.45 20.16 3.04
N ASP A 276 -16.92 19.40 2.07
CA ASP A 276 -18.29 18.88 2.00
C ASP A 276 -18.40 17.37 2.33
N SER A 277 -17.30 16.61 2.22
CA SER A 277 -17.26 15.15 2.38
C SER A 277 -16.28 14.66 3.44
N GLY A 278 -15.27 15.45 3.80
CA GLY A 278 -14.18 15.02 4.68
C GLY A 278 -13.21 14.04 4.01
N LEU A 279 -13.31 13.86 2.69
CA LEU A 279 -12.46 12.98 1.90
C LEU A 279 -11.30 13.77 1.30
N THR A 280 -10.17 13.10 1.09
CA THR A 280 -9.08 13.59 0.26
C THR A 280 -9.45 13.40 -1.21
N MET A 281 -9.15 14.40 -2.05
CA MET A 281 -9.61 14.45 -3.45
C MET A 281 -8.51 14.92 -4.39
N PHE A 282 -8.40 14.30 -5.55
CA PHE A 282 -7.74 14.85 -6.73
C PHE A 282 -8.76 15.60 -7.59
N PHE A 283 -8.36 16.73 -8.15
CA PHE A 283 -9.10 17.52 -9.12
C PHE A 283 -8.19 17.73 -10.31
N LEU A 284 -8.55 17.20 -11.48
CA LEU A 284 -7.72 17.20 -12.68
C LEU A 284 -8.34 18.15 -13.73
N ASP A 285 -7.49 18.87 -14.45
CA ASP A 285 -7.83 19.84 -15.51
C ASP A 285 -7.27 19.31 -16.83
N LEU A 286 -8.07 18.54 -17.56
CA LEU A 286 -7.63 17.74 -18.71
C LEU A 286 -7.26 18.59 -19.93
N ASP A 287 -7.61 19.89 -19.93
CA ASP A 287 -7.33 20.79 -21.06
C ASP A 287 -6.54 22.04 -20.66
N ASN A 288 -6.03 22.08 -19.43
CA ASN A 288 -5.32 23.22 -18.86
C ASN A 288 -6.11 24.56 -18.95
N SER A 289 -7.43 24.53 -19.11
CA SER A 289 -8.24 25.75 -19.29
C SER A 289 -8.42 26.54 -17.99
N GLY A 290 -8.20 25.89 -16.84
CA GLY A 290 -8.43 26.41 -15.51
C GLY A 290 -9.92 26.53 -15.15
N GLY A 291 -10.18 26.92 -13.90
CA GLY A 291 -11.54 27.07 -13.39
C GLY A 291 -12.07 25.83 -12.68
N LEU A 292 -13.10 25.19 -13.24
CA LEU A 292 -13.70 23.97 -12.65
C LEU A 292 -12.94 22.75 -13.15
N SER A 293 -12.76 21.74 -12.30
CA SER A 293 -12.15 20.47 -12.69
C SER A 293 -13.01 19.71 -13.68
N ASP A 294 -12.36 19.05 -14.63
CA ASP A 294 -13.00 18.12 -15.56
C ASP A 294 -13.23 16.76 -14.91
N GLN A 295 -12.26 16.31 -14.10
CA GLN A 295 -12.33 15.08 -13.34
C GLN A 295 -12.05 15.32 -11.85
N SER A 296 -12.72 14.55 -10.99
CA SER A 296 -12.46 14.57 -9.55
C SER A 296 -12.51 13.16 -8.99
N VAL A 297 -11.43 12.73 -8.34
CA VAL A 297 -11.25 11.36 -7.84
C VAL A 297 -11.06 11.41 -6.32
N ALA A 298 -11.74 10.52 -5.60
CA ALA A 298 -11.64 10.43 -4.13
C ALA A 298 -10.65 9.33 -3.76
N PHE A 299 -9.44 9.70 -3.36
CA PHE A 299 -8.39 8.75 -3.04
C PHE A 299 -7.54 9.27 -1.86
N GLY A 300 -7.28 8.39 -0.90
CA GLY A 300 -6.43 8.69 0.26
C GLY A 300 -7.13 9.13 1.53
N GLU A 301 -6.29 9.29 2.55
CA GLU A 301 -6.61 9.66 3.92
C GLU A 301 -6.02 11.05 4.26
N PRO A 302 -6.38 11.65 5.40
CA PRO A 302 -5.70 12.83 5.91
C PRO A 302 -4.19 12.59 6.06
N ASP A 303 -3.39 13.60 5.74
CA ASP A 303 -1.92 13.63 5.83
C ASP A 303 -1.14 12.81 4.79
N ASP A 304 -1.83 12.10 3.88
CA ASP A 304 -1.20 11.53 2.69
C ASP A 304 -0.65 12.64 1.78
N LEU A 305 0.47 12.35 1.11
CA LEU A 305 1.12 13.22 0.14
C LEU A 305 0.88 12.69 -1.28
N PRO A 306 0.55 13.53 -2.27
CA PRO A 306 0.35 13.06 -3.63
C PRO A 306 1.70 12.70 -4.28
N VAL A 307 1.66 11.71 -5.16
CA VAL A 307 2.73 11.35 -6.10
C VAL A 307 2.05 10.91 -7.39
N ILE A 308 2.59 11.28 -8.54
CA ILE A 308 2.02 11.00 -9.87
C ILE A 308 3.08 10.27 -10.67
N GLY A 309 2.65 9.35 -11.52
CA GLY A 309 3.45 8.77 -12.57
C GLY A 309 2.61 7.82 -13.43
N ASP A 310 3.15 7.45 -14.58
CA ASP A 310 2.65 6.35 -15.43
C ASP A 310 3.00 5.02 -14.75
N TRP A 311 2.11 4.55 -13.88
CA TRP A 311 2.38 3.37 -13.05
C TRP A 311 2.24 2.06 -13.80
N ASP A 312 1.72 2.01 -15.03
CA ASP A 312 1.50 0.79 -15.80
C ASP A 312 2.18 0.76 -17.18
N GLY A 313 2.83 1.86 -17.56
CA GLY A 313 3.64 2.03 -18.76
C GLY A 313 2.80 2.21 -20.04
N ASP A 314 1.54 2.63 -19.92
CA ASP A 314 0.64 2.81 -21.07
C ASP A 314 0.76 4.19 -21.74
N GLY A 315 1.50 5.11 -21.11
CA GLY A 315 1.76 6.47 -21.53
C GLY A 315 0.87 7.53 -20.86
N ASP A 316 -0.14 7.11 -20.08
CA ASP A 316 -1.04 7.99 -19.34
C ASP A 316 -0.62 8.05 -17.85
N ASP A 317 -0.65 9.23 -17.24
CA ASP A 317 -0.31 9.38 -15.82
C ASP A 317 -1.46 9.01 -14.89
N ASN A 318 -1.14 8.32 -13.79
CA ASN A 318 -2.12 7.95 -12.78
C ASN A 318 -1.80 8.50 -11.38
N ILE A 319 -2.85 8.60 -10.56
CA ILE A 319 -2.77 9.17 -9.24
C ILE A 319 -2.15 8.19 -8.25
N GLY A 320 -1.33 8.73 -7.34
CA GLY A 320 -0.71 7.96 -6.28
C GLY A 320 -0.62 8.76 -4.99
N LEU A 321 -0.39 8.03 -3.90
CA LEU A 321 -0.25 8.59 -2.57
C LEU A 321 0.92 7.95 -1.83
N TYR A 322 1.67 8.78 -1.13
CA TYR A 322 2.60 8.35 -0.10
C TYR A 322 2.02 8.67 1.27
N ARG A 323 1.83 7.63 2.08
CA ARG A 323 1.39 7.73 3.46
C ARG A 323 2.60 7.70 4.38
N PRO A 324 2.96 8.82 5.03
CA PRO A 324 4.05 8.83 5.99
C PRO A 324 3.66 8.03 7.24
N GLY A 325 4.47 7.05 7.64
CA GLY A 325 4.30 6.37 8.91
C GLY A 325 5.15 6.98 10.03
N SER A 326 5.12 6.34 11.19
CA SER A 326 5.87 6.81 12.37
C SER A 326 7.38 6.54 12.31
N THR A 327 7.84 5.78 11.31
CA THR A 327 9.26 5.41 11.10
C THR A 327 9.60 5.38 9.62
N THR A 328 8.77 4.70 8.82
CA THR A 328 8.83 4.50 7.37
C THR A 328 7.47 4.87 6.76
N GLY A 329 7.36 5.06 5.45
CA GLY A 329 6.07 5.31 4.77
C GLY A 329 5.66 4.16 3.84
N VAL A 330 4.52 4.31 3.16
CA VAL A 330 3.98 3.33 2.20
C VAL A 330 3.37 4.06 1.01
N PHE A 331 3.60 3.56 -0.21
CA PHE A 331 2.96 4.06 -1.42
C PHE A 331 1.66 3.28 -1.72
N TYR A 332 0.67 4.01 -2.22
CA TYR A 332 -0.64 3.53 -2.64
C TYR A 332 -0.87 4.11 -4.04
N LEU A 333 -0.81 3.27 -5.07
CA LEU A 333 -0.92 3.67 -6.47
C LEU A 333 -2.26 3.18 -7.03
N ASP A 334 -2.91 4.01 -7.82
CA ASP A 334 -4.24 3.81 -8.40
C ASP A 334 -4.09 3.98 -9.91
N ILE A 335 -4.06 2.84 -10.62
CA ILE A 335 -3.69 2.75 -12.04
C ILE A 335 -4.86 3.17 -12.92
N ASP A 336 -6.09 2.85 -12.53
CA ASP A 336 -7.27 3.17 -13.34
C ASP A 336 -7.93 4.52 -12.99
N ASN A 337 -7.36 5.24 -12.00
CA ASN A 337 -7.85 6.52 -11.50
C ASN A 337 -9.32 6.46 -11.03
N ASP A 338 -9.83 5.29 -10.61
CA ASP A 338 -11.21 5.10 -10.17
C ASP A 338 -11.44 5.57 -8.72
N GLY A 339 -10.36 5.67 -7.95
CA GLY A 339 -10.33 6.01 -6.54
C GLY A 339 -10.84 4.89 -5.61
N GLY A 340 -10.73 5.12 -4.31
CA GLY A 340 -11.10 4.11 -3.30
C GLY A 340 -9.90 3.29 -2.83
N ALA A 341 -9.88 1.99 -3.13
CA ALA A 341 -8.77 1.12 -2.70
C ALA A 341 -7.67 1.14 -3.74
N ALA A 342 -6.42 1.29 -3.32
CA ALA A 342 -5.29 1.30 -4.23
C ALA A 342 -5.10 -0.06 -4.92
N ASP A 343 -4.78 -0.03 -6.21
CA ASP A 343 -4.43 -1.23 -6.99
C ASP A 343 -3.09 -1.81 -6.53
N ILE A 344 -2.12 -0.92 -6.30
CA ILE A 344 -0.79 -1.29 -5.82
C ILE A 344 -0.55 -0.65 -4.46
N VAL A 345 -0.17 -1.48 -3.49
CA VAL A 345 0.30 -1.05 -2.17
C VAL A 345 1.70 -1.61 -1.95
N THR A 346 2.67 -0.72 -1.76
CA THR A 346 4.08 -1.12 -1.69
C THR A 346 4.43 -1.65 -0.29
N PRO A 347 5.56 -2.38 -0.15
CA PRO A 347 6.22 -2.52 1.13
C PRO A 347 6.57 -1.15 1.74
N GLU A 348 6.90 -1.14 3.03
CA GLU A 348 7.37 0.09 3.70
C GLU A 348 8.64 0.64 3.02
N TYR A 349 8.62 1.93 2.67
CA TYR A 349 9.69 2.61 1.96
C TYR A 349 9.95 4.01 2.54
N GLY A 350 11.20 4.46 2.48
CA GLY A 350 11.64 5.75 3.02
C GLY A 350 11.71 5.80 4.56
N ASP A 351 12.19 6.93 5.09
CA ASP A 351 12.23 7.24 6.53
C ASP A 351 11.26 8.38 6.88
N LEU A 352 11.00 8.55 8.17
CA LEU A 352 10.18 9.64 8.72
C LEU A 352 10.65 11.01 8.22
N GLY A 353 9.75 11.71 7.53
CA GLY A 353 9.97 13.07 7.01
C GLY A 353 10.56 13.14 5.61
N ASP A 354 10.76 12.00 4.95
CA ASP A 354 11.07 11.95 3.53
C ASP A 354 9.85 12.40 2.69
N ILE A 355 10.12 12.95 1.50
CA ILE A 355 9.14 13.50 0.55
C ILE A 355 9.06 12.55 -0.65
N PRO A 356 7.87 12.13 -1.11
CA PRO A 356 7.76 11.24 -2.26
C PRO A 356 8.18 11.93 -3.56
N ILE A 357 8.69 11.13 -4.48
CA ILE A 357 9.02 11.48 -5.86
C ILE A 357 8.75 10.24 -6.72
N ALA A 358 8.43 10.41 -7.98
CA ALA A 358 8.32 9.33 -8.95
C ALA A 358 8.91 9.76 -10.29
N GLY A 359 9.23 8.78 -11.12
CA GLY A 359 9.82 8.96 -12.44
C GLY A 359 10.39 7.65 -12.97
N ASP A 360 10.50 7.52 -14.29
CA ASP A 360 11.12 6.38 -14.97
C ASP A 360 12.64 6.39 -14.74
N TRP A 361 13.11 5.70 -13.69
CA TRP A 361 14.52 5.77 -13.28
C TRP A 361 15.44 4.86 -14.08
N ASP A 362 14.91 3.85 -14.77
CA ASP A 362 15.71 2.84 -15.48
C ASP A 362 15.45 2.75 -17.00
N GLY A 363 14.48 3.52 -17.50
CA GLY A 363 14.19 3.77 -18.90
C GLY A 363 13.31 2.72 -19.55
N ASP A 364 12.42 2.07 -18.78
CA ASP A 364 11.48 1.05 -19.27
C ASP A 364 10.08 1.57 -19.58
N SER A 365 9.86 2.89 -19.44
CA SER A 365 8.63 3.64 -19.71
C SER A 365 7.55 3.56 -18.64
N ASP A 366 7.69 2.78 -17.58
CA ASP A 366 6.86 2.94 -16.38
C ASP A 366 7.58 3.75 -15.31
N ASP A 367 6.83 4.63 -14.65
CA ASP A 367 7.37 5.45 -13.58
C ASP A 367 7.53 4.63 -12.31
N ASN A 368 8.68 4.77 -11.64
CA ASN A 368 8.94 4.10 -10.39
C ASN A 368 8.98 5.04 -9.19
N ILE A 369 8.77 4.49 -8.00
CA ILE A 369 8.72 5.26 -6.75
C ILE A 369 10.10 5.68 -6.28
N GLY A 370 10.13 6.76 -5.50
CA GLY A 370 11.32 7.20 -4.79
C GLY A 370 10.98 8.14 -3.64
N VAL A 371 11.98 8.45 -2.84
CA VAL A 371 11.86 9.48 -1.81
C VAL A 371 13.09 10.38 -1.77
N TYR A 372 12.86 11.66 -1.48
CA TYR A 372 13.88 12.63 -1.18
C TYR A 372 13.96 12.86 0.33
N ARG A 373 15.18 12.89 0.86
CA ARG A 373 15.47 13.08 2.27
C ARG A 373 15.96 14.50 2.56
N PRO A 374 15.11 15.37 3.13
CA PRO A 374 15.51 16.72 3.49
C PRO A 374 16.74 16.87 4.38
N GLY A 375 16.90 15.94 5.32
CA GLY A 375 17.97 16.01 6.32
C GLY A 375 19.37 15.91 5.71
N THR A 376 19.50 15.19 4.59
CA THR A 376 20.77 14.91 3.92
C THR A 376 20.84 15.51 2.51
N GLY A 377 19.69 15.83 1.89
CA GLY A 377 19.58 16.26 0.51
C GLY A 377 19.81 15.14 -0.50
N GLU A 378 19.52 13.89 -0.10
CA GLU A 378 19.73 12.68 -0.91
C GLU A 378 18.41 12.17 -1.48
N PHE A 379 18.48 11.57 -2.68
CA PHE A 379 17.39 10.85 -3.32
C PHE A 379 17.60 9.33 -3.16
N PHE A 380 16.53 8.60 -2.89
CA PHE A 380 16.48 7.15 -2.77
C PHE A 380 15.39 6.66 -3.72
N MET A 381 15.79 6.04 -4.84
CA MET A 381 14.87 5.56 -5.86
C MET A 381 14.74 4.04 -5.77
N ASP A 382 13.56 3.53 -6.11
CA ASP A 382 13.30 2.12 -6.28
C ASP A 382 12.80 1.88 -7.70
N ALA A 383 13.74 1.65 -8.62
CA ALA A 383 13.45 1.36 -10.04
C ALA A 383 12.89 -0.05 -10.26
N THR A 384 12.20 -0.61 -9.28
CA THR A 384 11.57 -1.94 -9.37
C THR A 384 10.13 -1.93 -8.86
N VAL A 385 9.58 -0.75 -8.60
CA VAL A 385 8.25 -0.56 -8.01
C VAL A 385 7.60 0.71 -8.58
N PRO A 386 6.40 0.65 -9.16
CA PRO A 386 5.64 -0.57 -9.48
C PRO A 386 6.42 -1.51 -10.41
N ASP A 387 6.16 -2.81 -10.31
CA ASP A 387 6.64 -3.82 -11.27
C ASP A 387 5.39 -4.24 -12.04
N VAL A 388 5.04 -3.43 -13.02
CA VAL A 388 3.78 -3.49 -13.78
C VAL A 388 3.96 -3.94 -15.21
N SER A 389 5.21 -3.96 -15.70
CA SER A 389 5.61 -4.20 -17.09
C SER A 389 4.43 -4.63 -17.96
N ALA A 390 3.79 -3.66 -18.63
CA ALA A 390 2.54 -3.83 -19.36
C ALA A 390 2.54 -5.19 -20.06
N PHE A 391 1.62 -6.07 -19.62
CA PHE A 391 1.59 -7.43 -20.12
C PHE A 391 1.22 -7.42 -21.62
N ASP A 392 2.22 -7.36 -22.51
CA ASP A 392 2.00 -7.50 -23.96
C ASP A 392 2.06 -8.99 -24.33
N PRO A 393 0.92 -9.62 -24.70
CA PRO A 393 0.90 -11.01 -25.14
C PRO A 393 1.86 -11.34 -26.29
N ALA A 394 2.28 -10.34 -27.08
CA ALA A 394 3.17 -10.52 -28.23
C ALA A 394 4.58 -10.98 -27.84
N ASP A 395 5.02 -10.68 -26.63
CA ASP A 395 6.33 -11.08 -26.11
C ASP A 395 6.34 -12.51 -25.53
N TRP A 396 5.16 -13.13 -25.42
CA TRP A 396 4.97 -14.44 -24.82
C TRP A 396 4.70 -15.51 -25.89
N SER A 397 5.52 -16.56 -25.90
CA SER A 397 5.47 -17.58 -26.96
C SER A 397 4.33 -18.59 -26.79
N TYR A 398 3.85 -18.79 -25.57
CA TYR A 398 2.88 -19.83 -25.23
C TYR A 398 1.86 -19.34 -24.21
N SER A 399 0.66 -19.92 -24.26
CA SER A 399 -0.35 -19.75 -23.22
C SER A 399 -1.25 -20.97 -23.08
N ASP A 400 -1.72 -21.19 -21.86
CA ASP A 400 -2.70 -22.20 -21.50
C ASP A 400 -3.87 -21.58 -20.73
N LEU A 401 -5.03 -22.21 -20.84
CA LEU A 401 -6.23 -21.78 -20.15
C LEU A 401 -6.50 -22.66 -18.96
N ILE A 402 -6.99 -22.04 -17.90
CA ILE A 402 -7.21 -22.68 -16.61
C ILE A 402 -8.63 -22.38 -16.19
N THR A 403 -9.41 -23.44 -15.98
CA THR A 403 -10.80 -23.34 -15.52
C THR A 403 -10.87 -23.63 -14.04
N ILE A 404 -11.64 -22.81 -13.34
CA ILE A 404 -11.81 -22.86 -11.89
C ILE A 404 -13.30 -22.98 -11.63
N GLN A 405 -13.71 -24.13 -11.12
CA GLN A 405 -15.12 -24.44 -10.84
C GLN A 405 -15.37 -24.31 -9.35
N ASP A 406 -16.22 -23.35 -8.97
CA ASP A 406 -16.74 -23.25 -7.61
C ASP A 406 -17.76 -24.36 -7.33
N LYS A 407 -17.77 -24.86 -6.10
CA LYS A 407 -18.75 -25.83 -5.57
C LYS A 407 -19.19 -25.47 -4.15
N SER A 408 -18.87 -24.27 -3.69
CA SER A 408 -19.12 -23.84 -2.32
C SER A 408 -20.55 -23.33 -2.11
N GLY A 409 -21.18 -22.80 -3.16
CA GLY A 409 -22.51 -22.23 -3.07
C GLY A 409 -22.55 -20.74 -2.73
N PHE A 410 -21.45 -20.01 -2.95
CA PHE A 410 -21.38 -18.56 -2.83
C PHE A 410 -20.42 -17.98 -3.88
N ASP A 411 -20.59 -16.70 -4.23
CA ASP A 411 -19.60 -15.98 -5.02
C ASP A 411 -18.30 -15.85 -4.20
N LEU A 412 -17.18 -16.21 -4.80
CA LEU A 412 -15.85 -16.02 -4.22
C LEU A 412 -15.21 -14.79 -4.87
N VAL A 413 -14.63 -13.91 -4.05
CA VAL A 413 -13.99 -12.67 -4.50
C VAL A 413 -12.57 -12.65 -3.94
N ASP A 414 -11.61 -12.23 -4.76
CA ASP A 414 -10.19 -12.16 -4.39
C ASP A 414 -9.66 -13.49 -3.82
N TYR A 415 -10.07 -14.59 -4.43
CA TYR A 415 -9.90 -15.92 -3.86
C TYR A 415 -8.57 -16.55 -4.30
N GLN A 416 -7.82 -17.10 -3.34
CA GLN A 416 -6.51 -17.71 -3.61
C GLN A 416 -6.67 -19.16 -4.10
N ILE A 417 -6.23 -19.41 -5.33
CA ILE A 417 -6.33 -20.70 -6.03
C ILE A 417 -4.95 -21.31 -6.22
N LEU A 418 -4.78 -22.57 -5.84
CA LEU A 418 -3.58 -23.35 -6.10
C LEU A 418 -3.67 -24.02 -7.48
N ILE A 419 -2.66 -23.78 -8.32
CA ILE A 419 -2.45 -24.40 -9.62
C ILE A 419 -1.26 -25.35 -9.50
N GLU A 420 -1.50 -26.64 -9.76
CA GLU A 420 -0.46 -27.67 -9.74
C GLU A 420 -0.10 -28.08 -11.17
N LEU A 421 1.13 -27.73 -11.57
CA LEU A 421 1.69 -28.07 -12.88
C LEU A 421 2.53 -29.34 -12.77
N ASN A 422 2.44 -30.21 -13.77
CA ASN A 422 3.19 -31.45 -13.88
C ASN A 422 3.30 -31.89 -15.35
N THR A 423 4.09 -32.94 -15.60
CA THR A 423 4.31 -33.51 -16.95
C THR A 423 3.05 -33.84 -17.79
N VAL A 424 1.88 -33.99 -17.15
CA VAL A 424 0.63 -34.29 -17.86
C VAL A 424 -0.04 -33.02 -18.37
N ASN A 425 0.08 -31.90 -17.65
CA ASN A 425 -0.71 -30.70 -17.88
C ASN A 425 0.14 -29.44 -18.19
N PHE A 426 1.47 -29.54 -18.20
CA PHE A 426 2.37 -28.44 -18.51
C PHE A 426 3.70 -28.92 -19.11
N ASP A 427 4.18 -28.21 -20.13
CA ASP A 427 5.47 -28.49 -20.79
C ASP A 427 6.57 -27.58 -20.22
N PHE A 428 7.32 -28.10 -19.25
CA PHE A 428 8.41 -27.39 -18.59
C PHE A 428 9.57 -27.02 -19.52
N SER A 429 9.63 -27.56 -20.74
CA SER A 429 10.66 -27.19 -21.72
C SER A 429 10.39 -25.84 -22.40
N LYS A 430 9.15 -25.35 -22.29
CA LYS A 430 8.68 -24.08 -22.89
C LYS A 430 8.76 -22.89 -21.94
N ALA A 431 9.02 -23.11 -20.66
CA ALA A 431 9.28 -22.08 -19.67
C ALA A 431 10.74 -22.14 -19.21
N ARG A 432 11.19 -21.09 -18.54
CA ARG A 432 12.51 -21.06 -17.91
C ARG A 432 12.59 -22.08 -16.79
N SER A 433 13.82 -22.54 -16.53
CA SER A 433 14.08 -23.55 -15.50
C SER A 433 13.73 -23.10 -14.08
N ASP A 434 13.68 -21.79 -13.85
CA ASP A 434 13.31 -21.12 -12.58
C ASP A 434 11.84 -20.68 -12.51
N GLY A 435 11.07 -20.81 -13.60
CA GLY A 435 9.65 -20.43 -13.66
C GLY A 435 9.41 -18.93 -13.62
N ALA A 436 10.44 -18.10 -13.82
CA ALA A 436 10.30 -16.64 -13.75
C ALA A 436 9.42 -16.07 -14.87
N ASP A 437 9.34 -16.77 -16.01
CA ASP A 437 8.53 -16.41 -17.17
C ASP A 437 7.17 -17.11 -17.14
N ILE A 438 6.39 -16.84 -16.10
CA ILE A 438 4.95 -17.13 -16.09
C ILE A 438 4.16 -15.87 -15.73
N ARG A 439 3.01 -15.67 -16.35
CA ARG A 439 2.03 -14.62 -15.99
C ARG A 439 0.63 -15.17 -16.00
N PHE A 440 -0.23 -14.66 -15.13
CA PHE A 440 -1.64 -15.02 -15.08
C PHE A 440 -2.47 -13.80 -15.40
N VAL A 441 -3.42 -13.94 -16.30
CA VAL A 441 -4.31 -12.86 -16.73
C VAL A 441 -5.76 -13.30 -16.79
N GLU A 442 -6.67 -12.37 -16.56
CA GLU A 442 -8.07 -12.49 -16.95
C GLU A 442 -8.19 -12.54 -18.48
N LEU A 443 -9.37 -12.95 -18.99
CA LEU A 443 -9.56 -13.09 -20.43
C LEU A 443 -9.56 -11.76 -21.19
N ASP A 444 -9.74 -10.64 -20.50
CA ASP A 444 -9.62 -9.29 -21.07
C ASP A 444 -8.19 -8.76 -21.11
N GLY A 445 -7.23 -9.43 -20.45
CA GLY A 445 -5.82 -9.05 -20.43
C GLY A 445 -5.31 -8.59 -19.06
N THR A 446 -6.19 -8.36 -18.09
CA THR A 446 -5.84 -7.86 -16.76
C THR A 446 -4.90 -8.82 -16.03
N LEU A 447 -3.74 -8.33 -15.57
CA LEU A 447 -2.77 -9.12 -14.79
C LEU A 447 -3.33 -9.51 -13.42
N MET A 448 -3.00 -10.72 -12.98
CA MET A 448 -3.34 -11.22 -11.65
C MET A 448 -2.09 -11.52 -10.83
N SER A 449 -2.13 -11.16 -9.55
CA SER A 449 -1.06 -11.50 -8.62
C SER A 449 -0.92 -13.01 -8.47
N TYR A 450 0.32 -13.49 -8.49
CA TYR A 450 0.65 -14.89 -8.26
C TYR A 450 1.85 -15.04 -7.33
N TRP A 451 2.00 -16.24 -6.76
CA TRP A 451 3.15 -16.62 -5.95
C TRP A 451 3.53 -18.06 -6.24
N THR A 452 4.81 -18.27 -6.55
CA THR A 452 5.37 -19.58 -6.84
C THR A 452 5.82 -20.22 -5.53
N GLU A 453 5.06 -21.22 -5.07
CA GLU A 453 5.42 -21.99 -3.86
C GLU A 453 6.61 -22.90 -4.12
N ASP A 454 6.62 -23.56 -5.28
CA ASP A 454 7.68 -24.45 -5.71
C ASP A 454 7.73 -24.48 -7.24
N TRP A 455 8.94 -24.50 -7.80
CA TRP A 455 9.18 -24.72 -9.22
C TRP A 455 10.39 -25.63 -9.42
N ASN A 456 10.13 -26.84 -9.91
CA ASN A 456 11.16 -27.82 -10.15
C ASN A 456 11.07 -28.34 -11.58
N SER A 457 11.83 -27.70 -12.47
CA SER A 457 11.94 -28.10 -13.88
C SER A 457 12.65 -29.44 -14.10
N THR A 458 13.32 -30.00 -13.09
CA THR A 458 13.97 -31.33 -13.20
C THR A 458 13.01 -32.46 -12.90
N ASP A 459 12.20 -32.29 -11.86
CA ASP A 459 11.12 -33.24 -11.52
C ASP A 459 9.83 -32.94 -12.29
N GLU A 460 9.84 -31.87 -13.11
CA GLU A 460 8.73 -31.41 -13.94
C GLU A 460 7.44 -31.26 -13.11
N SER A 461 7.56 -30.50 -12.01
CA SER A 461 6.48 -30.16 -11.09
C SER A 461 6.56 -28.72 -10.62
N ALA A 462 5.42 -28.05 -10.47
CA ALA A 462 5.34 -26.74 -9.84
C ALA A 462 4.02 -26.52 -9.09
N LYS A 463 4.04 -25.65 -8.09
CA LYS A 463 2.88 -25.19 -7.32
C LYS A 463 2.86 -23.67 -7.37
N VAL A 464 1.81 -23.12 -7.96
CA VAL A 464 1.65 -21.67 -8.11
C VAL A 464 0.29 -21.25 -7.56
N TRP A 465 0.28 -20.25 -6.70
CA TRP A 465 -0.94 -19.67 -6.16
C TRP A 465 -1.29 -18.41 -6.96
N VAL A 466 -2.56 -18.25 -7.31
CA VAL A 466 -3.07 -17.09 -8.05
C VAL A 466 -4.26 -16.52 -7.30
N LYS A 467 -4.31 -15.19 -7.15
CA LYS A 467 -5.45 -14.49 -6.56
C LYS A 467 -6.44 -14.14 -7.66
N VAL A 468 -7.59 -14.80 -7.65
CA VAL A 468 -8.61 -14.67 -8.71
C VAL A 468 -9.68 -13.68 -8.26
N PRO A 469 -9.92 -12.58 -9.01
CA PRO A 469 -10.83 -11.51 -8.58
C PRO A 469 -12.27 -11.98 -8.35
N SER A 470 -12.79 -12.86 -9.21
CA SER A 470 -14.16 -13.35 -9.07
C SER A 470 -14.35 -14.79 -9.56
N ILE A 471 -15.01 -15.61 -8.74
CA ILE A 471 -15.51 -16.95 -9.09
C ILE A 471 -17.01 -17.02 -8.74
N PRO A 472 -17.90 -17.07 -9.75
CA PRO A 472 -19.34 -17.08 -9.50
C PRO A 472 -19.81 -18.30 -8.71
N GLU A 473 -20.86 -18.14 -7.90
CA GLU A 473 -21.51 -19.21 -7.14
C GLU A 473 -21.82 -20.43 -8.02
N ASN A 474 -21.25 -21.59 -7.66
CA ASN A 474 -21.36 -22.85 -8.41
C ASN A 474 -21.01 -22.72 -9.90
N GLY A 475 -20.30 -21.65 -10.29
CA GLY A 475 -19.95 -21.29 -11.65
C GLY A 475 -18.52 -21.68 -12.01
N VAL A 476 -18.13 -21.32 -13.23
CA VAL A 476 -16.78 -21.51 -13.76
C VAL A 476 -16.20 -20.15 -14.10
N THR A 477 -15.00 -19.87 -13.59
CA THR A 477 -14.14 -18.80 -14.08
C THR A 477 -13.04 -19.40 -14.94
N THR A 478 -12.65 -18.70 -16.00
CA THR A 478 -11.51 -19.10 -16.83
C THR A 478 -10.47 -17.99 -16.80
N ILE A 479 -9.23 -18.37 -16.50
CA ILE A 479 -8.07 -17.49 -16.55
C ILE A 479 -7.07 -18.01 -17.58
N ARG A 480 -6.09 -17.20 -17.94
CA ARG A 480 -5.01 -17.57 -18.86
C ARG A 480 -3.66 -17.48 -18.18
N MET A 481 -2.82 -18.49 -18.41
CA MET A 481 -1.42 -18.49 -18.03
C MET A 481 -0.57 -18.30 -19.28
N TRP A 482 0.33 -17.33 -19.28
CA TRP A 482 1.31 -17.08 -20.34
C TRP A 482 2.71 -17.50 -19.89
N TYR A 483 3.51 -18.01 -20.82
CA TYR A 483 4.89 -18.44 -20.55
C TYR A 483 5.78 -18.46 -21.81
N GLY A 484 7.08 -18.63 -21.62
CA GLY A 484 8.06 -18.70 -22.71
C GLY A 484 8.65 -17.36 -23.13
N ASN A 485 8.60 -16.35 -22.24
CA ASN A 485 9.37 -15.12 -22.39
C ASN A 485 10.70 -15.25 -21.64
N ALA A 486 11.77 -15.65 -22.36
CA ALA A 486 13.07 -15.86 -21.74
C ALA A 486 13.68 -14.60 -21.08
N GLY A 487 13.21 -13.40 -21.44
CA GLY A 487 13.65 -12.13 -20.88
C GLY A 487 12.96 -11.74 -19.58
N ALA A 488 11.81 -12.34 -19.26
CA ALA A 488 11.00 -11.95 -18.11
C ALA A 488 11.69 -12.21 -16.76
N THR A 489 11.50 -11.28 -15.83
CA THR A 489 11.77 -11.39 -14.41
C THR A 489 10.59 -12.03 -13.69
N SER A 490 10.82 -12.54 -12.47
CA SER A 490 9.76 -13.17 -11.67
C SER A 490 8.98 -12.11 -10.90
N GLU A 491 7.68 -12.02 -11.11
CA GLU A 491 6.73 -11.17 -10.37
C GLU A 491 6.06 -11.91 -9.18
N SER A 492 6.53 -13.12 -8.86
CA SER A 492 5.99 -13.95 -7.77
C SER A 492 5.99 -13.23 -6.41
N ASN A 493 4.82 -12.89 -5.88
CA ASN A 493 4.64 -12.14 -4.64
C ASN A 493 3.56 -12.74 -3.72
N GLY A 494 3.98 -13.34 -2.61
CA GLY A 494 3.07 -13.99 -1.67
C GLY A 494 2.17 -13.01 -0.91
N SER A 495 2.67 -11.83 -0.58
CA SER A 495 1.93 -10.79 0.14
C SER A 495 0.79 -10.19 -0.69
N ALA A 496 0.94 -10.14 -2.02
CA ALA A 496 -0.13 -9.72 -2.92
C ALA A 496 -1.23 -10.78 -3.05
N VAL A 497 -0.87 -12.07 -2.96
CA VAL A 497 -1.80 -13.19 -3.14
C VAL A 497 -2.62 -13.49 -1.89
N PHE A 498 -1.98 -13.61 -0.72
CA PHE A 498 -2.63 -14.12 0.49
C PHE A 498 -3.12 -13.01 1.44
N GLU A 499 -4.16 -13.31 2.21
CA GLU A 499 -4.67 -12.41 3.27
C GLU A 499 -3.62 -12.10 4.34
N PHE A 500 -2.66 -13.02 4.51
CA PHE A 500 -1.41 -12.77 5.21
C PHE A 500 -0.35 -13.76 4.72
N PHE A 501 0.86 -13.25 4.45
CA PHE A 501 2.00 -14.02 3.99
C PHE A 501 3.25 -13.59 4.76
N ASP A 502 4.08 -14.57 5.15
CA ASP A 502 5.40 -14.31 5.71
C ASP A 502 6.28 -15.54 5.53
N ASP A 503 7.26 -15.44 4.64
CA ASP A 503 8.32 -16.43 4.41
C ASP A 503 9.60 -16.11 5.20
N PHE A 504 9.58 -15.05 6.02
CA PHE A 504 10.71 -14.61 6.84
C PHE A 504 12.01 -14.38 6.06
N ASP A 505 11.91 -13.97 4.79
CA ASP A 505 13.07 -13.54 4.02
C ASP A 505 13.78 -12.32 4.64
N THR A 506 13.06 -11.56 5.47
CA THR A 506 13.54 -10.47 6.33
C THR A 506 12.98 -10.57 7.77
N ASP A 507 13.40 -9.67 8.68
CA ASP A 507 12.88 -9.65 10.06
C ASP A 507 11.53 -8.94 10.15
N THR A 508 10.46 -9.72 10.03
CA THR A 508 9.05 -9.28 9.99
C THR A 508 8.31 -9.50 11.31
N LEU A 509 9.02 -9.79 12.42
CA LEU A 509 8.39 -10.07 13.72
C LEU A 509 7.49 -8.94 14.25
N SER A 510 7.69 -7.71 13.79
CA SER A 510 6.83 -6.55 14.06
C SER A 510 5.41 -6.72 13.52
N ASN A 511 5.17 -7.58 12.53
CA ASN A 511 3.84 -7.85 11.94
C ASN A 511 2.93 -8.69 12.84
N TYR A 512 3.45 -9.19 13.96
CA TYR A 512 2.74 -10.08 14.86
C TYR A 512 2.46 -9.44 16.22
N ASP A 513 1.30 -9.74 16.78
CA ASP A 513 1.04 -9.64 18.20
C ASP A 513 1.67 -10.84 18.91
N ILE A 514 2.87 -10.63 19.48
CA ILE A 514 3.59 -11.67 20.20
C ILE A 514 3.04 -11.79 21.63
N GLY A 515 2.50 -12.96 21.94
CA GLY A 515 2.02 -13.31 23.27
C GLY A 515 2.95 -14.30 23.95
N LEU A 516 3.24 -14.05 25.23
CA LEU A 516 3.95 -14.98 26.11
C LEU A 516 3.08 -15.32 27.32
N ARG A 517 2.69 -16.58 27.45
CA ARG A 517 1.87 -17.07 28.57
C ARG A 517 2.63 -18.12 29.38
N THR A 518 2.70 -17.91 30.68
CA THR A 518 3.23 -18.92 31.63
C THR A 518 2.14 -19.94 31.93
N VAL A 519 2.40 -21.23 31.69
CA VAL A 519 1.53 -22.32 32.14
C VAL A 519 1.97 -22.80 33.55
N PRO A 520 1.07 -23.35 34.39
CA PRO A 520 1.27 -23.39 35.85
C PRO A 520 2.22 -24.48 36.40
N TYR A 521 3.20 -24.98 35.63
CA TYR A 521 4.12 -26.04 36.08
C TYR A 521 5.59 -25.56 36.22
N LEU A 522 6.45 -26.42 36.80
CA LEU A 522 7.69 -26.11 37.55
C LEU A 522 8.87 -25.50 36.75
N GLU A 523 9.32 -24.32 37.21
CA GLU A 523 10.34 -23.40 36.66
C GLU A 523 11.68 -23.97 36.17
N TRP A 524 12.05 -23.62 34.92
CA TRP A 524 13.40 -23.21 34.49
C TRP A 524 13.28 -22.19 33.34
N GLY A 525 14.02 -21.07 33.41
CA GLY A 525 14.26 -20.15 32.28
C GLY A 525 13.54 -18.79 32.30
N THR A 526 14.29 -17.73 32.00
CA THR A 526 13.78 -16.39 31.66
C THR A 526 13.12 -16.47 30.28
N PRO A 527 11.91 -15.89 30.07
CA PRO A 527 11.27 -15.92 28.76
C PRO A 527 12.17 -15.28 27.71
N ILE A 528 12.29 -15.94 26.56
CA ILE A 528 12.90 -15.37 25.37
C ILE A 528 11.75 -15.21 24.38
N ASN A 529 11.62 -13.99 23.85
CA ASN A 529 10.71 -13.73 22.74
C ASN A 529 11.11 -14.61 21.54
N PRO A 530 10.20 -14.90 20.58
CA PRO A 530 10.62 -15.35 19.27
C PRO A 530 11.76 -14.48 18.75
N THR A 531 12.74 -15.10 18.10
CA THR A 531 13.88 -14.39 17.53
C THR A 531 14.04 -14.78 16.08
N TYR A 532 14.15 -13.77 15.22
CA TYR A 532 14.47 -13.97 13.82
C TYR A 532 15.88 -14.55 13.65
N ASP A 533 16.00 -15.52 12.74
CA ASP A 533 17.25 -16.15 12.32
C ASP A 533 17.63 -15.64 10.93
N PRO A 534 18.52 -14.63 10.81
CA PRO A 534 18.87 -14.04 9.52
C PRO A 534 19.68 -14.98 8.61
N ILE A 535 20.19 -16.11 9.13
CA ILE A 535 20.95 -17.07 8.32
C ILE A 535 20.01 -18.05 7.62
N ASN A 536 19.01 -18.53 8.36
CA ASN A 536 18.06 -19.52 7.86
C ASN A 536 16.72 -18.90 7.47
N LYS A 537 16.58 -17.57 7.54
CA LYS A 537 15.38 -16.81 7.15
C LYS A 537 14.10 -17.38 7.75
N ARG A 538 14.06 -17.46 9.09
CA ARG A 538 12.95 -18.09 9.83
C ARG A 538 12.88 -17.59 11.27
N VAL A 539 11.80 -17.93 11.98
CA VAL A 539 11.65 -17.54 13.40
C VAL A 539 11.94 -18.70 14.32
N ASN A 540 12.99 -18.55 15.13
CA ASN A 540 13.28 -19.48 16.22
C ASN A 540 12.35 -19.23 17.41
N ILE A 541 11.69 -20.29 17.88
CA ILE A 541 10.89 -20.28 19.10
C ILE A 541 11.52 -21.25 20.08
N ASN A 542 11.98 -20.71 21.21
CA ASN A 542 12.54 -21.50 22.31
C ASN A 542 12.01 -20.97 23.64
N ASN A 543 10.89 -21.52 24.08
CA ASN A 543 10.17 -21.00 25.24
C ASN A 543 10.35 -21.84 26.53
N GLY A 544 11.08 -22.95 26.44
CA GLY A 544 11.41 -23.82 27.58
C GLY A 544 10.19 -24.50 28.22
N ASP A 545 10.43 -25.23 29.31
CA ASP A 545 9.51 -26.26 29.81
C ASP A 545 8.20 -25.76 30.47
N ASN A 546 7.79 -24.48 30.43
CA ASN A 546 6.48 -24.03 30.98
C ASN A 546 5.88 -22.78 30.34
N ARG A 547 6.15 -22.53 29.05
CA ARG A 547 5.62 -21.33 28.40
C ARG A 547 5.03 -21.64 27.05
N GLU A 548 4.01 -20.87 26.73
CA GLU A 548 3.38 -20.81 25.43
C GLU A 548 3.76 -19.48 24.78
N THR A 549 4.27 -19.58 23.57
CA THR A 549 4.54 -18.45 22.69
C THR A 549 3.51 -18.45 21.59
N THR A 550 2.91 -17.29 21.35
CA THR A 550 1.92 -17.11 20.29
C THR A 550 2.39 -16.02 19.34
N LEU A 551 2.37 -16.32 18.04
CA LEU A 551 2.51 -15.35 16.97
C LEU A 551 1.14 -15.21 16.33
N SER A 552 0.64 -13.99 16.23
CA SER A 552 -0.66 -13.73 15.65
C SER A 552 -0.58 -12.53 14.72
N PRO A 553 -0.84 -12.71 13.41
CA PRO A 553 -0.86 -11.61 12.48
C PRO A 553 -1.70 -10.44 12.99
N LYS A 554 -1.15 -9.23 12.91
CA LYS A 554 -1.88 -8.01 13.28
C LYS A 554 -3.01 -7.79 12.27
N ASN A 555 -4.09 -7.16 12.74
CA ASN A 555 -5.24 -6.72 11.93
C ASN A 555 -5.98 -7.80 11.12
N LEU A 556 -5.67 -9.09 11.30
CA LEU A 556 -6.31 -10.18 10.57
C LEU A 556 -7.42 -10.86 11.38
N ASN A 557 -8.66 -10.78 10.89
CA ASN A 557 -9.80 -11.51 11.44
C ASN A 557 -10.70 -12.03 10.31
N LEU A 558 -10.69 -13.35 10.10
CA LEU A 558 -11.46 -13.98 9.03
C LEU A 558 -12.54 -14.91 9.59
N LEU A 559 -13.69 -14.97 8.92
CA LEU A 559 -14.75 -15.92 9.22
C LEU A 559 -14.36 -17.30 8.71
N ASN A 560 -14.24 -17.41 7.39
CA ASN A 560 -13.83 -18.60 6.68
C ASN A 560 -12.36 -18.46 6.28
N VAL A 561 -11.52 -19.36 6.78
CA VAL A 561 -10.06 -19.16 6.81
C VAL A 561 -9.31 -20.46 6.77
N TYR A 562 -8.22 -20.48 6.01
CA TYR A 562 -7.21 -21.52 6.03
C TYR A 562 -5.90 -20.88 6.46
N ALA A 563 -5.29 -21.41 7.52
CA ALA A 563 -4.00 -20.95 8.01
C ALA A 563 -3.03 -22.12 8.05
N GLU A 564 -1.82 -21.92 7.55
CA GLU A 564 -0.76 -22.91 7.54
C GLU A 564 0.61 -22.30 7.83
N ALA A 565 1.54 -23.16 8.26
CA ALA A 565 2.95 -22.83 8.41
C ALA A 565 3.81 -24.09 8.39
N LEU A 566 5.09 -23.92 8.06
CA LEU A 566 6.11 -24.93 8.31
C LEU A 566 6.54 -24.87 9.77
N PHE A 567 6.58 -26.04 10.41
CA PHE A 567 7.06 -26.21 11.77
C PHE A 567 8.18 -27.24 11.80
N HIS A 568 9.20 -26.96 12.61
CA HIS A 568 10.20 -27.93 12.98
C HIS A 568 10.32 -28.03 14.49
N ILE A 569 10.27 -29.24 15.03
CA ILE A 569 10.42 -29.45 16.48
C ILE A 569 11.79 -30.06 16.77
N ASP A 570 12.66 -29.32 17.46
CA ASP A 570 13.94 -29.82 17.99
C ASP A 570 13.62 -30.94 19.01
N GLY A 571 13.87 -32.20 18.68
CA GLY A 571 13.62 -33.33 19.59
C GLY A 571 14.45 -33.29 20.89
N GLY A 572 14.29 -34.29 21.76
CA GLY A 572 15.13 -34.43 22.97
C GLY A 572 14.59 -33.74 24.23
N TYR A 573 13.27 -33.62 24.34
CA TYR A 573 12.60 -33.04 25.50
C TYR A 573 12.86 -33.83 26.81
N PRO A 574 12.93 -33.15 27.97
CA PRO A 574 13.05 -33.81 29.26
C PRO A 574 11.82 -34.68 29.58
N LEU A 575 12.02 -35.68 30.44
CA LEU A 575 10.95 -36.58 30.88
C LEU A 575 9.81 -35.77 31.53
N GLY A 576 8.62 -35.81 30.89
CA GLY A 576 7.41 -35.13 31.37
C GLY A 576 7.06 -33.82 30.63
N ALA A 577 7.84 -33.40 29.64
CA ALA A 577 7.44 -32.34 28.73
C ALA A 577 6.25 -32.77 27.84
N ILE A 578 5.41 -31.81 27.48
CA ILE A 578 4.17 -32.02 26.70
C ILE A 578 4.37 -31.59 25.24
N GLY A 579 5.20 -30.57 24.96
CA GLY A 579 5.66 -30.16 23.63
C GLY A 579 4.54 -30.04 22.58
N GLU A 580 3.93 -28.86 22.47
CA GLU A 580 2.78 -28.58 21.60
C GLU A 580 3.10 -27.52 20.55
N ILE A 581 2.62 -27.75 19.33
CA ILE A 581 2.43 -26.75 18.28
C ILE A 581 0.96 -26.76 17.88
N ALA A 582 0.42 -25.58 17.62
CA ALA A 582 -0.96 -25.43 17.19
C ALA A 582 -1.18 -24.18 16.35
N ILE A 583 -1.99 -24.33 15.30
CA ILE A 583 -2.67 -23.23 14.62
C ILE A 583 -4.06 -23.12 15.22
N ARG A 584 -4.45 -21.91 15.61
CA ARG A 584 -5.68 -21.66 16.37
C ARG A 584 -6.48 -20.55 15.72
N ARG A 585 -7.80 -20.71 15.83
CA ARG A 585 -8.77 -19.67 15.52
C ARG A 585 -9.50 -19.30 16.81
N ARG A 586 -9.47 -18.03 17.18
CA ARG A 586 -10.08 -17.52 18.41
C ARG A 586 -11.10 -16.44 18.11
N ASP A 587 -12.36 -16.72 18.43
CA ASP A 587 -13.40 -15.70 18.52
C ASP A 587 -13.57 -15.22 19.98
N ALA A 588 -14.56 -14.36 20.25
CA ALA A 588 -14.81 -13.81 21.58
C ALA A 588 -15.09 -14.87 22.66
N ASN A 589 -15.61 -16.04 22.28
CA ASN A 589 -16.16 -17.06 23.18
C ASN A 589 -15.53 -18.45 23.01
N ASN A 590 -14.97 -18.76 21.85
CA ASN A 590 -14.50 -20.08 21.47
C ASN A 590 -13.05 -20.04 20.98
N TRP A 591 -12.33 -21.10 21.29
CA TRP A 591 -11.00 -21.37 20.76
C TRP A 591 -11.05 -22.69 20.02
N TYR A 592 -10.71 -22.67 18.76
CA TYR A 592 -10.54 -23.87 17.96
C TYR A 592 -9.06 -24.08 17.69
N LEU A 593 -8.59 -25.30 17.88
CA LEU A 593 -7.20 -25.69 17.65
C LEU A 593 -7.21 -26.74 16.54
N GLY A 594 -6.45 -26.51 15.47
CA GLY A 594 -6.40 -27.41 14.31
C GLY A 594 -5.48 -28.59 14.46
N SER A 595 -4.37 -28.41 15.17
CA SER A 595 -3.38 -29.46 15.39
C SER A 595 -2.81 -29.25 16.77
N LYS A 596 -2.69 -30.31 17.56
CA LYS A 596 -2.07 -30.26 18.88
C LYS A 596 -1.01 -31.34 18.95
N ALA A 597 0.25 -30.97 18.75
CA ALA A 597 1.32 -31.89 19.09
C ALA A 597 1.29 -32.19 20.61
N GLY A 598 1.21 -33.44 21.02
CA GLY A 598 1.17 -33.81 22.43
C GLY A 598 1.65 -35.24 22.63
N SER A 599 2.39 -35.49 23.70
CA SER A 599 2.93 -36.81 24.02
C SER A 599 1.84 -37.79 24.47
N GLU A 600 1.81 -38.99 23.88
CA GLU A 600 1.07 -40.11 24.48
C GLU A 600 1.75 -40.56 25.78
N TYR A 601 1.03 -40.41 26.90
CA TYR A 601 1.46 -40.81 28.23
C TYR A 601 1.21 -42.32 28.44
N SER A 602 2.14 -43.19 28.02
CA SER A 602 2.08 -44.61 28.40
C SER A 602 2.47 -44.80 29.87
N LYS A 603 1.48 -44.82 30.78
CA LYS A 603 1.64 -45.31 32.16
C LYS A 603 1.56 -46.84 32.19
N THR A 604 2.57 -47.53 31.67
CA THR A 604 2.80 -48.94 32.06
C THR A 604 4.28 -49.23 32.24
N GLY A 605 4.77 -49.00 33.47
CA GLY A 605 5.91 -49.72 34.04
C GLY A 605 7.31 -49.21 33.69
N GLY A 606 7.81 -48.28 34.51
CA GLY A 606 9.23 -48.25 34.92
C GLY A 606 10.30 -48.22 33.82
N GLY A 607 10.24 -47.23 32.92
CA GLY A 607 11.32 -46.88 32.00
C GLY A 607 10.90 -45.64 31.22
N GLY A 608 11.63 -44.53 31.38
CA GLY A 608 11.25 -43.23 30.84
C GLY A 608 11.24 -43.21 29.32
N ILE A 609 10.15 -42.71 28.73
CA ILE A 609 10.01 -42.49 27.27
C ILE A 609 9.86 -40.98 27.07
N ALA A 610 10.71 -40.41 26.20
CA ALA A 610 10.60 -39.03 25.72
C ALA A 610 9.49 -38.93 24.66
N CYS A 611 8.89 -37.75 24.45
CA CYS A 611 7.90 -37.52 23.41
C CYS A 611 8.40 -38.09 22.07
N THR A 612 7.67 -39.03 21.46
CA THR A 612 8.09 -39.66 20.21
C THR A 612 7.32 -39.15 18.99
N TYR A 613 6.07 -38.72 19.16
CA TYR A 613 5.19 -38.26 18.08
C TYR A 613 4.08 -37.35 18.60
N ALA A 614 3.38 -36.67 17.70
CA ALA A 614 2.32 -35.72 18.01
C ALA A 614 1.10 -35.95 17.10
N SER A 615 -0.12 -35.92 17.64
CA SER A 615 -1.35 -36.25 16.90
C SER A 615 -2.16 -34.99 16.57
N PRO A 616 -2.57 -34.75 15.32
CA PRO A 616 -3.54 -33.69 15.01
C PRO A 616 -4.85 -33.98 15.76
N ALA A 617 -5.54 -32.94 16.23
CA ALA A 617 -6.83 -33.07 16.89
C ALA A 617 -7.54 -31.72 16.90
N ILE A 618 -8.87 -31.73 16.75
CA ILE A 618 -9.68 -30.51 16.76
C ILE A 618 -10.33 -30.36 18.12
N HIS A 619 -9.93 -29.31 18.84
CA HIS A 619 -10.39 -29.04 20.19
C HIS A 619 -11.18 -27.75 20.22
N LYS A 620 -12.09 -27.66 21.18
CA LYS A 620 -12.81 -26.45 21.52
C LYS A 620 -12.59 -26.06 22.97
N ILE A 621 -12.25 -24.81 23.23
CA ILE A 621 -12.21 -24.27 24.60
C ILE A 621 -13.29 -23.19 24.75
N ILE A 622 -14.25 -23.43 25.65
CA ILE A 622 -15.28 -22.44 26.05
C ILE A 622 -15.13 -22.17 27.54
N ALA A 623 -14.98 -20.89 27.92
CA ALA A 623 -14.85 -20.46 29.32
C ALA A 623 -13.80 -21.27 30.12
N GLY A 624 -12.70 -21.67 29.47
CA GLY A 624 -11.62 -22.45 30.08
C GLY A 624 -11.84 -23.96 30.14
N THR A 625 -12.94 -24.48 29.59
CA THR A 625 -13.20 -25.92 29.50
C THR A 625 -12.86 -26.44 28.10
N GLU A 626 -11.87 -27.34 28.01
CA GLU A 626 -11.43 -27.99 26.77
C GLU A 626 -12.29 -29.22 26.45
N THR A 627 -12.77 -29.33 25.21
CA THR A 627 -13.55 -30.45 24.67
C THR A 627 -12.93 -30.92 23.36
N TYR A 628 -12.74 -32.23 23.20
CA TYR A 628 -12.27 -32.83 21.95
C TYR A 628 -13.45 -32.98 21.00
N LEU A 629 -13.39 -32.35 19.84
CA LEU A 629 -14.40 -32.45 18.79
C LEU A 629 -14.08 -33.60 17.83
N ALA A 630 -12.81 -33.79 17.47
CA ALA A 630 -12.35 -34.91 16.66
C ALA A 630 -10.86 -35.21 16.84
N SER A 631 -10.50 -36.47 16.56
CA SER A 631 -9.13 -37.00 16.57
C SER A 631 -8.98 -38.03 15.44
N PRO A 632 -7.78 -38.23 14.87
CA PRO A 632 -7.57 -39.14 13.75
C PRO A 632 -7.82 -40.60 14.15
N ALA A 633 -8.29 -41.41 13.20
CA ALA A 633 -8.60 -42.82 13.42
C ALA A 633 -7.36 -43.73 13.51
N SER A 634 -6.20 -43.23 13.07
CA SER A 634 -4.91 -43.92 13.12
C SER A 634 -3.80 -42.91 13.39
N HIS A 635 -2.61 -43.44 13.69
CA HIS A 635 -1.42 -42.71 14.10
C HIS A 635 -0.82 -41.80 12.99
N SER A 636 -1.54 -40.78 12.56
CA SER A 636 -0.98 -39.67 11.78
C SER A 636 -0.14 -38.83 12.73
N TYR A 637 1.17 -38.81 12.52
CA TYR A 637 2.12 -38.31 13.49
C TYR A 637 2.96 -37.16 12.95
N ILE A 638 3.11 -36.13 13.78
CA ILE A 638 4.16 -35.14 13.63
C ILE A 638 5.47 -35.73 14.15
N ASN A 639 6.45 -35.85 13.25
CA ASN A 639 7.76 -36.42 13.54
C ASN A 639 8.69 -35.32 14.07
N LEU A 640 9.38 -35.61 15.18
CA LEU A 640 10.36 -34.69 15.74
C LEU A 640 11.64 -34.66 14.88
N GLY A 641 12.27 -33.49 14.80
CA GLY A 641 13.51 -33.28 14.03
C GLY A 641 13.31 -33.27 12.51
N THR A 642 12.07 -33.28 12.03
CA THR A 642 11.71 -33.09 10.63
C THR A 642 10.83 -31.86 10.50
N GLU A 643 11.00 -31.14 9.41
CA GLU A 643 10.05 -30.10 8.98
C GLU A 643 8.72 -30.74 8.59
N GLN A 644 7.62 -30.10 8.97
CA GLN A 644 6.28 -30.48 8.56
C GLN A 644 5.40 -29.24 8.36
N LYS A 645 4.59 -29.29 7.30
CA LYS A 645 3.55 -28.29 7.05
C LYS A 645 2.31 -28.64 7.86
N ILE A 646 1.82 -27.71 8.65
CA ILE A 646 0.60 -27.88 9.44
C ILE A 646 -0.43 -26.90 8.94
N GLY A 647 -1.64 -27.37 8.65
CA GLY A 647 -2.74 -26.54 8.18
C GLY A 647 -3.99 -26.66 9.06
N PHE A 648 -4.74 -25.57 9.17
CA PHE A 648 -6.04 -25.53 9.82
C PHE A 648 -7.04 -24.69 9.02
N GLY A 649 -8.07 -25.36 8.52
CA GLY A 649 -9.16 -24.76 7.76
C GLY A 649 -10.45 -24.68 8.58
N VAL A 650 -11.13 -23.54 8.49
CA VAL A 650 -12.48 -23.34 9.03
C VAL A 650 -13.35 -22.75 7.92
N ALA A 651 -14.36 -23.49 7.50
CA ALA A 651 -15.31 -23.08 6.46
C ALA A 651 -16.73 -23.28 7.02
N ASP A 652 -17.42 -22.17 7.26
CA ASP A 652 -18.69 -22.11 7.97
C ASP A 652 -18.64 -22.85 9.32
N ASN A 653 -19.36 -23.96 9.46
CA ASN A 653 -19.31 -24.81 10.65
C ASN A 653 -18.35 -26.00 10.51
N THR A 654 -17.64 -26.15 9.39
CA THR A 654 -16.71 -27.25 9.15
C THR A 654 -15.30 -26.86 9.57
N LEU A 655 -14.63 -27.75 10.31
CA LEU A 655 -13.25 -27.56 10.77
C LEU A 655 -12.40 -28.73 10.26
N ASN A 656 -11.30 -28.40 9.59
CA ASN A 656 -10.40 -29.32 8.92
C ASN A 656 -8.97 -29.11 9.41
N SER A 657 -8.26 -30.20 9.70
CA SER A 657 -6.86 -30.22 10.10
C SER A 657 -6.04 -30.96 9.06
N PHE A 658 -4.87 -30.42 8.72
CA PHE A 658 -3.99 -30.92 7.67
C PHE A 658 -2.56 -31.10 8.19
N ILE A 659 -1.88 -32.13 7.68
CA ILE A 659 -0.44 -32.34 7.86
C ILE A 659 0.14 -32.65 6.48
N ASN A 660 1.11 -31.86 6.02
CA ASN A 660 1.72 -31.98 4.69
C ASN A 660 0.66 -32.08 3.59
N ASP A 661 -0.28 -31.13 3.61
CA ASP A 661 -1.43 -31.03 2.69
C ASP A 661 -2.49 -32.17 2.80
N ASP A 662 -2.20 -33.26 3.53
CA ASP A 662 -3.15 -34.35 3.77
C ASP A 662 -4.19 -33.97 4.84
N LEU A 663 -5.48 -34.08 4.51
CA LEU A 663 -6.57 -33.97 5.47
C LEU A 663 -6.51 -35.12 6.49
N VAL A 664 -6.20 -34.80 7.74
CA VAL A 664 -6.03 -35.78 8.83
C VAL A 664 -7.25 -35.89 9.73
N VAL A 665 -7.96 -34.78 9.96
CA VAL A 665 -9.14 -34.71 10.82
C VAL A 665 -10.15 -33.70 10.28
N GLN A 666 -11.42 -34.07 10.28
CA GLN A 666 -12.54 -33.18 9.96
C GLN A 666 -13.65 -33.33 11.00
N THR A 667 -14.30 -32.23 11.35
CA THR A 667 -15.48 -32.20 12.22
C THR A 667 -16.35 -30.99 11.92
N THR A 668 -17.50 -30.89 12.58
CA THR A 668 -18.36 -29.70 12.52
C THR A 668 -18.69 -29.15 13.90
N ASP A 669 -18.87 -27.82 13.98
CA ASP A 669 -19.32 -27.13 15.18
C ASP A 669 -20.13 -25.87 14.82
N ASP A 670 -21.45 -25.92 15.07
CA ASP A 670 -22.39 -24.82 14.78
C ASP A 670 -22.13 -23.53 15.61
N ASN A 671 -21.19 -23.55 16.55
CA ASN A 671 -20.81 -22.36 17.30
C ASN A 671 -19.73 -21.53 16.61
N VAL A 672 -19.25 -21.92 15.43
CA VAL A 672 -18.45 -21.05 14.57
C VAL A 672 -19.40 -20.06 13.88
N THR A 673 -19.53 -18.86 14.46
CA THR A 673 -20.55 -17.88 14.01
C THR A 673 -20.02 -16.47 13.79
N SER A 674 -18.73 -16.23 14.05
CA SER A 674 -18.11 -14.91 13.93
C SER A 674 -16.65 -15.05 13.53
N SER A 675 -16.08 -14.02 12.92
CA SER A 675 -14.67 -13.97 12.56
C SER A 675 -13.77 -14.09 13.78
N GLY A 676 -12.58 -14.66 13.57
CA GLY A 676 -11.66 -14.98 14.64
C GLY A 676 -10.22 -14.62 14.31
N LYS A 677 -9.46 -14.34 15.35
CA LYS A 677 -8.02 -14.10 15.28
C LYS A 677 -7.28 -15.41 15.02
N ILE A 678 -6.31 -15.37 14.11
CA ILE A 678 -5.45 -16.52 13.76
C ILE A 678 -4.19 -16.50 14.60
N ILE A 679 -3.85 -17.62 15.22
CA ILE A 679 -2.75 -17.70 16.18
C ILE A 679 -1.91 -18.94 15.89
N PHE A 680 -0.64 -18.75 15.59
CA PHE A 680 0.39 -19.77 15.57
C PHE A 680 0.99 -19.87 16.95
N SER A 681 1.08 -21.07 17.51
CA SER A 681 1.49 -21.23 18.90
C SER A 681 2.41 -22.42 19.09
N GLY A 682 3.39 -22.26 19.98
CA GLY A 682 4.23 -23.32 20.49
C GLY A 682 4.20 -23.30 22.01
N LEU A 683 3.94 -24.42 22.67
CA LEU A 683 3.95 -24.60 24.13
C LEU A 683 5.00 -25.64 24.51
N GLN A 684 5.94 -25.28 25.39
CA GLN A 684 7.08 -26.14 25.71
C GLN A 684 7.82 -26.59 24.44
N TYR A 685 7.98 -25.64 23.52
CA TYR A 685 8.44 -25.85 22.17
C TYR A 685 9.85 -25.28 22.02
N ARG A 686 10.68 -26.08 21.36
CA ARG A 686 11.96 -25.68 20.85
C ARG A 686 12.02 -26.04 19.37
N GLY A 687 12.34 -25.06 18.55
CA GLY A 687 12.45 -25.24 17.11
C GLY A 687 12.21 -23.92 16.39
N TRP A 688 11.62 -23.99 15.21
CA TRP A 688 11.34 -22.82 14.40
C TRP A 688 10.05 -22.95 13.59
N ILE A 689 9.46 -21.80 13.30
CA ILE A 689 8.32 -21.64 12.40
C ILE A 689 8.78 -20.86 11.16
N ASP A 690 8.20 -21.21 10.02
CA ASP A 690 8.52 -20.61 8.73
C ASP A 690 7.30 -20.67 7.76
N ASN A 691 7.35 -19.92 6.66
CA ASN A 691 6.34 -19.94 5.58
C ASN A 691 4.89 -19.87 6.07
N ILE A 692 4.57 -18.84 6.87
CA ILE A 692 3.23 -18.60 7.37
C ILE A 692 2.35 -18.08 6.24
N ARG A 693 1.22 -18.76 6.00
CA ARG A 693 0.22 -18.34 5.03
C ARG A 693 -1.18 -18.39 5.63
N VAL A 694 -1.96 -17.35 5.39
CA VAL A 694 -3.38 -17.28 5.76
C VAL A 694 -4.17 -16.81 4.56
N ARG A 695 -5.26 -17.52 4.24
CA ARG A 695 -6.10 -17.25 3.07
C ARG A 695 -7.58 -17.50 3.36
N GLN A 696 -8.42 -17.05 2.44
CA GLN A 696 -9.84 -17.41 2.45
C GLN A 696 -10.00 -18.93 2.24
N TYR A 697 -11.08 -19.51 2.77
CA TYR A 697 -11.28 -20.96 2.73
C TYR A 697 -12.73 -21.34 2.51
N THR A 698 -12.94 -22.37 1.69
CA THR A 698 -14.25 -22.98 1.52
C THR A 698 -14.13 -24.49 1.48
N SER A 699 -15.23 -25.18 1.72
CA SER A 699 -15.26 -26.64 1.81
C SER A 699 -16.55 -27.17 1.20
N PRO A 700 -16.51 -27.79 0.00
CA PRO A 700 -15.30 -28.17 -0.75
C PRO A 700 -14.58 -26.96 -1.38
N GLU A 701 -13.26 -27.05 -1.53
CA GLU A 701 -12.45 -26.10 -2.29
C GLU A 701 -12.84 -26.09 -3.78
N PRO A 702 -12.66 -24.97 -4.50
CA PRO A 702 -12.80 -24.93 -5.95
C PRO A 702 -11.88 -25.95 -6.63
N THR A 703 -12.37 -26.53 -7.73
CA THR A 703 -11.56 -27.46 -8.52
C THR A 703 -10.93 -26.74 -9.70
N VAL A 704 -9.61 -26.87 -9.84
CA VAL A 704 -8.83 -26.32 -10.95
C VAL A 704 -8.59 -27.39 -11.99
N ASN A 705 -8.88 -27.08 -13.26
CA ASN A 705 -8.53 -27.92 -14.39
C ASN A 705 -7.80 -27.07 -15.43
N LEU A 706 -6.60 -27.48 -15.83
CA LEU A 706 -5.95 -26.95 -17.03
C LEU A 706 -6.66 -27.55 -18.24
N LEU A 707 -7.17 -26.70 -19.13
CA LEU A 707 -7.84 -27.19 -20.34
C LEU A 707 -6.80 -27.83 -21.25
N GLN A 708 -6.91 -29.14 -21.46
CA GLN A 708 -6.10 -29.82 -22.47
C GLN A 708 -6.55 -29.32 -23.85
N LYS A 709 -5.73 -28.50 -24.50
CA LYS A 709 -6.02 -28.01 -25.85
C LYS A 709 -6.32 -29.17 -26.78
N GLY A 710 -7.44 -29.06 -27.49
CA GLY A 710 -7.92 -30.07 -28.43
C GLY A 710 -8.62 -31.29 -27.83
N ASP A 711 -8.75 -31.40 -26.50
CA ASP A 711 -9.74 -32.27 -25.86
C ASP A 711 -11.04 -31.47 -25.71
N LEU A 712 -12.08 -31.87 -26.45
CA LEU A 712 -13.34 -31.13 -26.54
C LEU A 712 -14.51 -31.91 -25.94
N ASN A 713 -14.24 -33.05 -25.30
CA ASN A 713 -15.23 -33.85 -24.62
C ASN A 713 -14.85 -34.21 -23.17
N ASP A 714 -13.78 -33.61 -22.64
CA ASP A 714 -13.26 -33.76 -21.29
C ASP A 714 -13.02 -35.23 -20.91
N ASP A 715 -12.49 -36.02 -21.85
CA ASP A 715 -12.15 -37.44 -21.61
C ASP A 715 -10.64 -37.71 -21.45
N ASP A 716 -9.86 -36.63 -21.33
CA ASP A 716 -8.41 -36.57 -21.19
C ASP A 716 -7.68 -37.22 -22.39
N GLN A 717 -8.32 -37.29 -23.56
CA GLN A 717 -7.74 -37.84 -24.79
C GLN A 717 -8.07 -37.00 -26.01
N ILE A 718 -7.04 -36.52 -26.68
CA ILE A 718 -7.18 -35.93 -28.01
C ILE A 718 -7.45 -37.05 -29.02
N ALA A 719 -8.71 -37.24 -29.39
CA ALA A 719 -9.22 -38.34 -30.18
C ALA A 719 -10.00 -37.86 -31.43
N PRO A 720 -10.34 -38.75 -32.37
CA PRO A 720 -11.12 -38.36 -33.55
C PRO A 720 -12.49 -37.74 -33.24
N VAL A 721 -13.00 -37.94 -32.01
CA VAL A 721 -14.24 -37.33 -31.53
C VAL A 721 -14.08 -35.81 -31.39
N ASP A 722 -12.94 -35.33 -30.91
CA ASP A 722 -12.64 -33.91 -30.72
C ASP A 722 -12.51 -33.19 -32.05
N VAL A 723 -11.89 -33.82 -33.05
CA VAL A 723 -11.87 -33.28 -34.42
C VAL A 723 -13.29 -33.06 -34.95
N THR A 724 -14.23 -33.94 -34.59
CA THR A 724 -15.62 -33.83 -35.02
C THR A 724 -16.33 -32.67 -34.33
N ILE A 725 -16.05 -32.46 -33.03
CA ILE A 725 -16.58 -31.35 -32.24
C ILE A 725 -16.00 -30.03 -32.76
N ALA A 726 -14.68 -29.93 -32.93
CA ALA A 726 -14.00 -28.76 -33.49
C ALA A 726 -14.54 -28.40 -34.88
N LEU A 727 -14.76 -29.40 -35.74
CA LEU A 727 -15.30 -29.20 -37.08
C LEU A 727 -16.73 -28.66 -37.04
N ALA A 728 -17.55 -29.11 -36.09
CA ALA A 728 -18.89 -28.59 -35.90
C ALA A 728 -18.86 -27.11 -35.46
N ILE A 729 -17.98 -26.78 -34.51
CA ILE A 729 -17.79 -25.40 -34.01
C ILE A 729 -17.36 -24.46 -35.15
N ALA A 730 -16.34 -24.87 -35.92
CA ALA A 730 -15.81 -24.07 -37.03
C ALA A 730 -16.82 -23.91 -38.19
N ALA A 731 -17.77 -24.84 -38.35
CA ALA A 731 -18.73 -24.83 -39.44
C ALA A 731 -20.02 -24.04 -39.15
N ASP A 732 -20.50 -24.03 -37.90
CA ASP A 732 -21.79 -23.41 -37.53
C ASP A 732 -21.64 -21.98 -36.98
N GLY A 733 -20.40 -21.53 -36.71
CA GLY A 733 -20.08 -20.19 -36.25
C GLY A 733 -20.53 -19.94 -34.81
N SER A 734 -19.68 -20.33 -33.85
CA SER A 734 -19.68 -20.01 -32.40
C SER A 734 -21.00 -20.11 -31.62
N ALA A 735 -22.08 -20.61 -32.20
CA ALA A 735 -23.38 -20.66 -31.54
C ALA A 735 -23.59 -22.01 -30.83
N SER A 736 -23.54 -21.95 -29.50
CA SER A 736 -23.95 -22.97 -28.51
C SER A 736 -22.92 -24.00 -28.03
N CYS A 737 -21.64 -23.63 -27.93
CA CYS A 737 -20.69 -24.32 -27.07
C CYS A 737 -20.38 -23.43 -25.85
N ASP A 738 -20.15 -24.02 -24.69
CA ASP A 738 -19.71 -23.26 -23.53
C ASP A 738 -18.32 -22.62 -23.78
N PRO A 739 -17.97 -21.53 -23.07
CA PRO A 739 -16.71 -20.81 -23.28
C PRO A 739 -15.47 -21.69 -23.14
N ALA A 740 -15.47 -22.69 -22.25
CA ALA A 740 -14.31 -23.56 -22.04
C ALA A 740 -14.09 -24.48 -23.26
N THR A 741 -15.15 -25.06 -23.82
CA THR A 741 -15.07 -25.85 -25.06
C THR A 741 -14.59 -25.00 -26.24
N LEU A 742 -15.05 -23.75 -26.36
CA LEU A 742 -14.58 -22.85 -27.42
C LEU A 742 -13.09 -22.53 -27.28
N ALA A 743 -12.64 -22.34 -26.04
CA ALA A 743 -11.27 -21.97 -25.75
C ALA A 743 -10.30 -23.16 -25.84
N ALA A 744 -10.73 -24.38 -25.48
CA ALA A 744 -10.00 -25.62 -25.74
C ALA A 744 -9.95 -25.96 -27.24
N ALA A 745 -10.94 -25.52 -28.03
CA ALA A 745 -11.00 -25.71 -29.47
C ALA A 745 -10.13 -24.74 -30.27
N ASP A 746 -9.79 -23.58 -29.72
CA ASP A 746 -8.86 -22.62 -30.33
C ASP A 746 -7.41 -23.00 -30.03
N VAL A 747 -6.95 -24.06 -30.69
CA VAL A 747 -5.58 -24.56 -30.52
C VAL A 747 -4.54 -23.73 -31.28
N SER A 748 -4.99 -22.84 -32.18
CA SER A 748 -4.10 -21.89 -32.86
C SER A 748 -3.82 -20.62 -32.03
N GLY A 749 -4.69 -20.31 -31.06
CA GLY A 749 -4.56 -19.17 -30.16
C GLY A 749 -4.92 -17.83 -30.81
N ASP A 750 -5.69 -17.82 -31.90
CA ASP A 750 -6.08 -16.61 -32.62
C ASP A 750 -7.44 -16.04 -32.19
N ASN A 751 -7.97 -16.55 -31.08
CA ASN A 751 -9.29 -16.26 -30.51
C ASN A 751 -10.45 -16.62 -31.46
N ARG A 752 -10.24 -17.55 -32.42
CA ARG A 752 -11.26 -18.04 -33.35
C ARG A 752 -11.11 -19.53 -33.61
N VAL A 753 -12.19 -20.28 -33.39
CA VAL A 753 -12.22 -21.68 -33.83
C VAL A 753 -12.51 -21.76 -35.33
N THR A 754 -11.48 -22.05 -36.11
CA THR A 754 -11.52 -22.14 -37.57
C THR A 754 -11.17 -23.53 -38.08
N SER A 755 -11.18 -23.71 -39.41
CA SER A 755 -10.66 -24.95 -40.02
C SER A 755 -9.17 -25.20 -39.75
N LEU A 756 -8.41 -24.19 -39.32
CA LEU A 756 -7.01 -24.35 -38.94
C LEU A 756 -6.90 -25.16 -37.64
N ASP A 757 -7.70 -24.81 -36.64
CA ASP A 757 -7.73 -25.49 -35.34
C ASP A 757 -8.17 -26.95 -35.49
N VAL A 758 -9.21 -27.18 -36.29
CA VAL A 758 -9.67 -28.53 -36.65
C VAL A 758 -8.53 -29.35 -37.26
N LEU A 759 -7.72 -28.74 -38.12
CA LEU A 759 -6.59 -29.42 -38.77
C LEU A 759 -5.45 -29.70 -37.78
N MET A 760 -5.20 -28.79 -36.83
CA MET A 760 -4.21 -28.98 -35.76
C MET A 760 -4.63 -30.13 -34.85
N ILE A 761 -5.86 -30.11 -34.33
CA ILE A 761 -6.42 -31.19 -33.52
C ILE A 761 -6.34 -32.53 -34.27
N LEU A 762 -6.72 -32.56 -35.57
CA LEU A 762 -6.61 -33.76 -36.40
C LEU A 762 -5.17 -34.27 -36.55
N ARG A 763 -4.18 -33.37 -36.60
CA ARG A 763 -2.77 -33.76 -36.67
C ARG A 763 -2.25 -34.29 -35.34
N ALA A 764 -2.75 -33.78 -34.23
CA ALA A 764 -2.43 -34.25 -32.88
C ALA A 764 -2.99 -35.65 -32.62
N VAL A 765 -4.25 -35.91 -33.01
CA VAL A 765 -4.84 -37.26 -33.02
C VAL A 765 -3.99 -38.25 -33.83
N ALA A 766 -3.32 -37.77 -34.88
CA ALA A 766 -2.46 -38.59 -35.73
C ALA A 766 -1.02 -38.73 -35.19
N GLU A 767 -0.74 -38.25 -33.97
CA GLU A 767 0.57 -38.19 -33.31
C GLU A 767 1.64 -37.48 -34.18
N LYS A 768 1.21 -36.50 -34.98
CA LYS A 768 2.11 -35.77 -35.90
C LYS A 768 2.60 -34.45 -35.36
N ILE A 769 1.89 -33.89 -34.39
CA ILE A 769 2.22 -32.67 -33.66
C ILE A 769 1.71 -32.83 -32.22
N GLU A 770 2.32 -32.13 -31.27
CA GLU A 770 1.73 -31.84 -29.96
C GLU A 770 0.99 -30.49 -30.07
N LEU A 771 -0.12 -30.34 -29.33
CA LEU A 771 -0.95 -29.11 -29.33
C LEU A 771 -0.51 -28.15 -28.24
#